data_AF-A0A2P8CVU1-F1
#
_entry.id   AF-A0A2P8CVU1-F1
#
_cell.length_a   1.000
_cell.length_b   1.000
_cell.length_c   1.000
_cell.angle_alpha   90.00
_cell.angle_beta   90.00
_cell.angle_gamma   90.00
#
_symmetry.space_group_name_H-M   'P 1'
#
loop_
_entity.id
_entity.type
_entity.pdbx_description
1 polymer ?
#
loop_
_entity_poly.entity_id
_entity_poly.type
_entity_poly.pdbx_seq_one_letter_code
_entity_poly.pdbx_strand_id
1 'polypeptide(L)'
;MSINPSPLSAPDLENTGKALGQAAAQQAAQEAVRKALPEDLARKAGQVQQAAALTGAARQALSKPADAPLPGIHAVPFEDLDTSTATAVAMNNNDANPKAGAAANAGNNSTPGLVGARIYIGETAIRQIISLQITQRHGAHHELKLRFFQDQAQSEGTLTFDGAEKLLGQVAEIELYDRNNPSAGKLQHIFVIADVQFEQDSLNEGILNVTGYAPTWILDGEPHFETFYKKDLATISKSVCKSLEQVKAQLKADPTITEQLPFVCRYNESVWNFMKRLSTETGQWLYFNGTELVFGKPESTQGPKLIYGQNCYHISMSLHARPLQQGLFDYEPSGHKPISSEANTYNGNAGAFNSIAFNKSKELFGSTPSVAAPSFLPAQDDTLKTIAKSRGAQKAADMYFVKGESNLYELRTGMIVDVAFQRKGQSASHAPVRIINIQHNLDASSLYTNTFEAIPAASEMPPALAYNKPVTYPVLAEVIDNNDSKGRIRVKFMGWQQQGMAETDYMRVLTPDAGGGGDKVASNRGLVTVPEVGDQVYVDFEHGNPDRPFVTGSVFHGKVGIGGGGSNNTKSLTSKSGHTVTLNDGAGITVKDRDDNVIELDGAGNARMETKESITISCGESSIFMDKTGKIQIKGKEIVTLGMNIGVSAQTSIGIGVGPEDATPTSGIAVEANTLDIGTKTLSMSGESEANLGAKTVNIGGGSETNISSGKVKLN
;
A
#
# COMPACT_ATOMS: atom_id res chain seq x y z
N MET A 1 85.28 -38.55 24.53
CA MET A 1 85.21 -39.59 23.47
C MET A 1 84.40 -39.03 22.30
N SER A 2 84.95 -39.11 21.07
CA SER A 2 84.43 -38.99 19.67
C SER A 2 83.02 -38.40 19.41
N ILE A 3 82.72 -37.40 18.55
CA ILE A 3 83.01 -37.08 17.11
C ILE A 3 82.31 -37.98 16.06
N ASN A 4 81.28 -37.40 15.37
CA ASN A 4 80.69 -37.51 13.98
C ASN A 4 80.29 -38.86 13.29
N PRO A 5 79.52 -38.89 12.15
CA PRO A 5 78.46 -38.02 11.54
C PRO A 5 77.25 -38.79 10.87
N SER A 6 76.39 -38.07 10.07
CA SER A 6 75.13 -38.40 9.33
C SER A 6 75.09 -39.60 8.33
N PRO A 7 73.93 -40.01 7.71
CA PRO A 7 73.25 -39.31 6.57
C PRO A 7 71.68 -39.41 6.43
N LEU A 8 71.16 -38.73 5.39
CA LEU A 8 69.76 -38.51 4.88
C LEU A 8 68.91 -39.73 4.44
N SER A 9 67.56 -39.57 4.37
CA SER A 9 66.73 -39.91 3.18
C SER A 9 65.23 -39.47 3.22
N ALA A 10 64.80 -38.80 2.13
CA ALA A 10 63.48 -38.51 1.48
C ALA A 10 62.11 -38.89 2.12
N PRO A 11 61.11 -37.97 2.05
CA PRO A 11 60.11 -38.02 0.97
C PRO A 11 59.60 -36.62 0.51
N ASP A 12 59.91 -36.19 -0.71
CA ASP A 12 59.36 -34.93 -1.28
C ASP A 12 59.26 -34.91 -2.82
N LEU A 13 59.11 -36.09 -3.45
CA LEU A 13 59.06 -36.21 -4.92
C LEU A 13 57.76 -36.80 -5.50
N GLU A 14 56.81 -37.24 -4.67
CA GLU A 14 55.54 -37.81 -5.18
C GLU A 14 54.39 -36.79 -5.27
N ASN A 15 54.42 -35.68 -4.52
CA ASN A 15 53.34 -34.69 -4.53
C ASN A 15 53.49 -33.59 -5.61
N THR A 16 54.70 -33.36 -6.11
CA THR A 16 54.97 -32.40 -7.19
C THR A 16 54.60 -32.93 -8.58
N GLY A 17 54.65 -34.25 -8.80
CA GLY A 17 54.27 -34.87 -10.08
C GLY A 17 52.78 -34.83 -10.40
N LYS A 18 51.90 -34.94 -9.39
CA LYS A 18 50.44 -34.89 -9.57
C LYS A 18 49.90 -33.47 -9.82
N ALA A 19 50.53 -32.44 -9.25
CA ALA A 19 50.15 -31.05 -9.46
C ALA A 19 50.50 -30.54 -10.87
N LEU A 20 51.64 -30.97 -11.43
CA LEU A 20 52.06 -30.61 -12.78
C LEU A 20 51.20 -31.26 -13.88
N GLY A 21 50.73 -32.49 -13.66
CA GLY A 21 49.83 -33.19 -14.59
C GLY A 21 48.45 -32.55 -14.73
N GLN A 22 47.90 -31.99 -13.64
CA GLN A 22 46.58 -31.34 -13.66
C GLN A 22 46.63 -29.93 -14.28
N ALA A 23 47.73 -29.20 -14.11
CA ALA A 23 47.93 -27.89 -14.74
C ALA A 23 48.07 -27.99 -16.27
N ALA A 24 48.79 -29.02 -16.76
CA ALA A 24 48.94 -29.26 -18.20
C ALA A 24 47.62 -29.66 -18.88
N ALA A 25 46.77 -30.45 -18.20
CA ALA A 25 45.44 -30.83 -18.69
C ALA A 25 44.46 -29.63 -18.75
N GLN A 26 44.54 -28.70 -17.80
CA GLN A 26 43.74 -27.47 -17.82
C GLN A 26 44.17 -26.49 -18.92
N GLN A 27 45.47 -26.36 -19.20
CA GLN A 27 45.96 -25.54 -20.32
C GLN A 27 45.54 -26.11 -21.68
N ALA A 28 45.62 -27.43 -21.88
CA ALA A 28 45.17 -28.07 -23.11
C ALA A 28 43.65 -27.91 -23.34
N ALA A 29 42.84 -27.93 -22.28
CA ALA A 29 41.40 -27.69 -22.36
C ALA A 29 41.06 -26.22 -22.68
N GLN A 30 41.81 -25.26 -22.13
CA GLN A 30 41.64 -23.83 -22.44
C GLN A 30 42.02 -23.48 -23.89
N GLU A 31 43.04 -24.15 -24.43
CA GLU A 31 43.51 -23.93 -25.80
C GLU A 31 42.58 -24.55 -26.85
N ALA A 32 41.92 -25.66 -26.52
CA ALA A 32 40.87 -26.27 -27.33
C ALA A 32 39.59 -25.39 -27.39
N VAL A 33 39.21 -24.76 -26.28
CA VAL A 33 38.09 -23.80 -26.23
C VAL A 33 38.41 -22.54 -27.04
N ARG A 34 39.63 -22.02 -26.95
CA ARG A 34 40.07 -20.83 -27.71
C ARG A 34 40.04 -21.02 -29.24
N LYS A 35 40.26 -22.25 -29.73
CA LYS A 35 40.17 -22.58 -31.16
C LYS A 35 38.74 -22.71 -31.71
N ALA A 36 37.72 -22.75 -30.84
CA ALA A 36 36.31 -22.97 -31.21
C ALA A 36 35.43 -21.71 -31.13
N LEU A 37 35.97 -20.54 -30.76
CA LEU A 37 35.18 -19.30 -30.62
C LEU A 37 35.26 -18.39 -31.87
N PRO A 38 34.13 -17.80 -32.33
CA PRO A 38 34.12 -16.74 -33.35
C PRO A 38 34.88 -15.47 -32.90
N GLU A 39 35.51 -14.77 -33.85
CA GLU A 39 36.51 -13.70 -33.62
C GLU A 39 36.07 -12.57 -32.66
N ASP A 40 34.77 -12.25 -32.57
CA ASP A 40 34.25 -11.18 -31.72
C ASP A 40 34.31 -11.46 -30.21
N LEU A 41 34.31 -12.73 -29.81
CA LEU A 41 34.43 -13.13 -28.39
C LEU A 41 35.89 -13.25 -27.94
N ALA A 42 36.82 -13.58 -28.84
CA ALA A 42 38.25 -13.60 -28.55
C ALA A 42 38.79 -12.20 -28.20
N ARG A 43 38.26 -11.16 -28.85
CA ARG A 43 38.60 -9.76 -28.57
C ARG A 43 38.13 -9.29 -27.19
N LYS A 44 36.96 -9.75 -26.73
CA LYS A 44 36.44 -9.44 -25.38
C LYS A 44 37.20 -10.19 -24.28
N ALA A 45 37.65 -11.42 -24.53
CA ALA A 45 38.49 -12.17 -23.59
C ALA A 45 39.88 -11.53 -23.37
N GLY A 46 40.49 -10.97 -24.42
CA GLY A 46 41.76 -10.24 -24.32
C GLY A 46 41.68 -8.98 -23.46
N GLN A 47 40.54 -8.28 -23.49
CA GLN A 47 40.32 -7.08 -22.67
C GLN A 47 40.14 -7.40 -21.17
N VAL A 48 39.56 -8.56 -20.84
CA VAL A 48 39.40 -9.02 -19.45
C VAL A 48 40.73 -9.49 -18.84
N GLN A 49 41.62 -10.10 -19.63
CA GLN A 49 42.97 -10.47 -19.18
C GLN A 49 43.89 -9.26 -18.94
N GLN A 50 43.74 -8.18 -19.73
CA GLN A 50 44.48 -6.94 -19.51
C GLN A 50 44.02 -6.21 -18.23
N ALA A 51 42.73 -6.30 -17.89
CA ALA A 51 42.19 -5.77 -16.62
C ALA A 51 42.64 -6.59 -15.39
N ALA A 52 42.84 -7.90 -15.53
CA ALA A 52 43.35 -8.78 -14.47
C ALA A 52 44.86 -8.59 -14.18
N ALA A 53 45.66 -8.29 -15.21
CA ALA A 53 47.09 -7.98 -15.05
C ALA A 53 47.34 -6.66 -14.31
N LEU A 54 46.46 -5.66 -14.51
CA LEU A 54 46.49 -4.39 -13.79
C LEU A 54 46.12 -4.53 -12.30
N THR A 55 45.26 -5.49 -11.95
CA THR A 55 44.90 -5.81 -10.55
C THR A 55 45.98 -6.63 -9.83
N GLY A 56 46.75 -7.45 -10.55
CA GLY A 56 47.90 -8.19 -10.01
C GLY A 56 49.06 -7.28 -9.60
N ALA A 57 49.39 -6.27 -10.42
CA ALA A 57 50.42 -5.29 -10.11
C ALA A 57 50.05 -4.39 -8.90
N ALA A 58 48.77 -4.07 -8.73
CA ALA A 58 48.28 -3.33 -7.58
C ALA A 58 48.37 -4.10 -6.25
N ARG A 59 48.28 -5.44 -6.28
CA ARG A 59 48.41 -6.29 -5.08
C ARG A 59 49.84 -6.45 -4.58
N GLN A 60 50.85 -6.39 -5.46
CA GLN A 60 52.27 -6.48 -5.05
C GLN A 60 52.78 -5.17 -4.41
N ALA A 61 52.17 -4.03 -4.70
CA ALA A 61 52.53 -2.74 -4.10
C ALA A 61 52.04 -2.57 -2.64
N LEU A 62 51.12 -3.42 -2.16
CA LEU A 62 50.49 -3.32 -0.84
C LEU A 62 51.16 -4.16 0.27
N SER A 63 52.36 -4.73 0.05
CA SER A 63 52.96 -5.72 0.96
C SER A 63 54.34 -5.40 1.55
N LYS A 64 54.77 -4.13 1.60
CA LYS A 64 56.02 -3.74 2.31
C LYS A 64 55.73 -3.01 3.63
N PRO A 65 56.39 -3.38 4.75
CA PRO A 65 56.28 -2.65 6.01
C PRO A 65 57.08 -1.33 5.92
N ALA A 66 56.51 -0.26 6.48
CA ALA A 66 57.09 1.08 6.44
C ALA A 66 57.60 1.49 7.84
N ASP A 67 58.88 1.25 8.11
CA ASP A 67 59.63 1.89 9.19
C ASP A 67 60.76 2.75 8.58
N ALA A 68 60.61 4.08 8.68
CA ALA A 68 61.66 5.12 8.81
C ALA A 68 61.08 6.50 8.39
N PRO A 69 61.23 7.57 9.18
CA PRO A 69 60.84 8.92 8.77
C PRO A 69 61.95 9.60 7.95
N LEU A 70 61.59 10.24 6.83
CA LEU A 70 62.45 11.18 6.09
C LEU A 70 62.05 12.64 6.42
N PRO A 71 63.02 13.57 6.51
CA PRO A 71 62.81 14.91 7.03
C PRO A 71 62.45 15.94 5.94
N GLY A 72 61.59 16.90 6.31
CA GLY A 72 61.65 18.26 5.76
C GLY A 72 60.61 18.65 4.70
N ILE A 73 59.35 18.83 5.09
CA ILE A 73 58.46 19.83 4.47
C ILE A 73 57.74 20.57 5.60
N HIS A 74 58.14 21.82 5.81
CA HIS A 74 57.54 22.71 6.81
C HIS A 74 56.19 23.26 6.32
N ALA A 75 55.12 22.83 6.99
CA ALA A 75 53.97 23.61 7.46
C ALA A 75 53.77 25.03 6.89
N VAL A 76 52.86 25.17 5.91
CA VAL A 76 52.16 26.45 5.66
C VAL A 76 50.74 26.32 6.23
N PRO A 77 50.28 27.23 7.12
CA PRO A 77 48.89 27.22 7.58
C PRO A 77 47.93 27.26 6.38
N PHE A 78 46.87 26.44 6.39
CA PHE A 78 45.93 26.35 5.27
C PHE A 78 45.34 27.71 4.89
N GLU A 79 45.11 28.55 5.91
CA GLU A 79 44.58 29.90 5.77
C GLU A 79 45.51 30.84 4.99
N ASP A 80 46.82 30.54 4.89
CA ASP A 80 47.85 31.36 4.25
C ASP A 80 48.20 30.92 2.81
N LEU A 81 47.61 29.84 2.30
CA LEU A 81 47.90 29.31 0.96
C LEU A 81 47.26 30.16 -0.15
N ASP A 82 48.08 30.80 -0.99
CA ASP A 82 47.63 31.40 -2.25
C ASP A 82 47.31 30.33 -3.33
N THR A 83 46.63 30.71 -4.41
CA THR A 83 46.08 29.73 -5.38
C THR A 83 47.19 29.02 -6.12
N SER A 84 48.30 29.72 -6.41
CA SER A 84 49.51 29.16 -7.00
C SER A 84 50.16 28.09 -6.12
N THR A 85 50.29 28.34 -4.81
CA THR A 85 50.92 27.44 -3.86
C THR A 85 50.05 26.20 -3.61
N ALA A 86 48.74 26.38 -3.47
CA ALA A 86 47.79 25.27 -3.35
C ALA A 86 47.79 24.37 -4.60
N THR A 87 47.87 24.96 -5.79
CA THR A 87 47.94 24.22 -7.06
C THR A 87 49.24 23.43 -7.18
N ALA A 88 50.38 24.01 -6.78
CA ALA A 88 51.68 23.32 -6.79
C ALA A 88 51.71 22.12 -5.82
N VAL A 89 51.14 22.26 -4.62
CA VAL A 89 51.01 21.16 -3.65
C VAL A 89 50.09 20.05 -4.18
N ALA A 90 48.96 20.40 -4.78
CA ALA A 90 48.03 19.44 -5.37
C ALA A 90 48.64 18.68 -6.57
N MET A 91 49.42 19.37 -7.42
CA MET A 91 50.09 18.77 -8.58
C MET A 91 51.27 17.85 -8.19
N ASN A 92 51.97 18.12 -7.08
CA ASN A 92 53.05 17.27 -6.57
C ASN A 92 52.57 15.99 -5.87
N ASN A 93 51.32 15.93 -5.41
CA ASN A 93 50.75 14.78 -4.69
C ASN A 93 50.15 13.68 -5.59
N ASN A 94 50.34 13.75 -6.92
CA ASN A 94 49.78 12.77 -7.86
C ASN A 94 50.59 11.48 -8.02
N ASP A 95 51.78 11.36 -7.42
CA ASP A 95 52.58 10.13 -7.40
C ASP A 95 52.58 9.50 -5.99
N ALA A 96 51.81 8.41 -5.86
CA ALA A 96 51.78 7.45 -4.75
C ALA A 96 51.22 7.90 -3.37
N ASN A 97 50.03 7.35 -3.06
CA ASN A 97 49.51 6.97 -1.73
C ASN A 97 49.17 8.10 -0.73
N PRO A 98 47.88 8.41 -0.47
CA PRO A 98 47.51 9.42 0.50
C PRO A 98 47.57 8.84 1.93
N LYS A 99 48.66 9.09 2.64
CA LYS A 99 48.64 9.15 4.11
C LYS A 99 48.68 10.62 4.55
N ALA A 100 47.68 10.97 5.35
CA ALA A 100 47.51 12.14 6.19
C ALA A 100 48.65 13.17 6.15
N GLY A 101 48.40 14.30 5.48
CA GLY A 101 49.01 15.55 5.90
C GLY A 101 48.41 15.92 7.26
N ALA A 102 49.15 15.67 8.34
CA ALA A 102 48.89 16.30 9.62
C ALA A 102 48.77 17.81 9.36
N ALA A 103 47.61 18.37 9.70
CA ALA A 103 47.42 19.82 9.68
C ALA A 103 48.53 20.44 10.54
N ALA A 104 49.36 21.25 9.91
CA ALA A 104 50.27 22.13 10.62
C ALA A 104 49.45 22.98 11.61
N ASN A 105 49.92 23.03 12.86
CA ASN A 105 49.49 23.98 13.88
C ASN A 105 49.39 25.39 13.26
N ALA A 106 48.18 25.80 12.91
CA ALA A 106 47.87 27.20 12.70
C ALA A 106 47.93 27.88 14.06
N GLY A 107 48.68 28.98 14.15
CA GLY A 107 48.91 29.71 15.39
C GLY A 107 47.60 30.14 16.05
N ASN A 108 47.57 29.94 17.37
CA ASN A 108 46.57 30.32 18.37
C ASN A 108 45.31 29.45 18.50
N ASN A 109 45.39 28.54 19.48
CA ASN A 109 44.32 27.93 20.27
C ASN A 109 43.24 27.12 19.53
N SER A 110 43.59 25.91 19.13
CA SER A 110 42.79 24.73 19.49
C SER A 110 43.65 23.47 19.32
N THR A 111 44.23 22.99 20.41
CA THR A 111 44.59 21.56 20.50
C THR A 111 43.36 20.77 20.06
N PRO A 112 43.47 19.73 19.20
CA PRO A 112 42.32 18.89 18.88
C PRO A 112 41.63 18.50 20.18
N GLY A 113 40.36 18.90 20.35
CA GLY A 113 39.61 18.56 21.55
C GLY A 113 39.59 17.05 21.67
N LEU A 114 40.18 16.51 22.74
CA LEU A 114 40.14 15.08 22.99
C LEU A 114 38.69 14.72 23.26
N VAL A 115 38.12 13.81 22.48
CA VAL A 115 36.73 13.39 22.67
C VAL A 115 36.71 12.14 23.54
N GLY A 116 35.92 12.17 24.60
CA GLY A 116 35.64 11.01 25.44
C GLY A 116 34.34 10.32 25.02
N ALA A 117 34.22 9.04 25.37
CA ALA A 117 32.98 8.28 25.26
C ALA A 117 32.61 7.68 26.62
N ARG A 118 31.36 7.84 27.04
CA ARG A 118 30.74 7.06 28.14
C ARG A 118 29.80 6.06 27.51
N ILE A 119 30.01 4.78 27.79
CA ILE A 119 29.27 3.70 27.16
C ILE A 119 28.76 2.76 28.24
N TYR A 120 27.45 2.53 28.24
CA TYR A 120 26.79 1.56 29.10
C TYR A 120 25.99 0.60 28.22
N ILE A 121 26.18 -0.70 28.39
CA ILE A 121 25.39 -1.74 27.73
C ILE A 121 24.62 -2.50 28.81
N GLY A 122 23.33 -2.23 28.93
CA GLY A 122 22.54 -2.64 30.09
C GLY A 122 23.15 -2.04 31.37
N GLU A 123 23.62 -2.89 32.28
CA GLU A 123 24.32 -2.48 33.51
C GLU A 123 25.85 -2.46 33.36
N THR A 124 26.38 -2.91 32.22
CA THR A 124 27.83 -3.06 32.00
C THR A 124 28.44 -1.74 31.51
N ALA A 125 29.40 -1.20 32.25
CA ALA A 125 30.10 0.02 31.87
C ALA A 125 31.38 -0.30 31.06
N ILE A 126 31.45 0.17 29.81
CA ILE A 126 32.64 0.02 28.97
C ILE A 126 33.52 1.26 29.14
N ARG A 127 34.65 1.12 29.83
CA ARG A 127 35.51 2.24 30.21
C ARG A 127 36.62 2.51 29.20
N GLN A 128 37.10 1.46 28.55
CA GLN A 128 38.16 1.52 27.55
C GLN A 128 37.65 0.95 26.23
N ILE A 129 37.87 1.69 25.15
CA ILE A 129 37.52 1.29 23.80
C ILE A 129 38.76 1.28 22.92
N ILE A 130 38.78 0.33 21.98
CA ILE A 130 39.76 0.29 20.89
C ILE A 130 39.28 1.19 19.76
N SER A 131 37.98 1.10 19.42
CA SER A 131 37.34 1.96 18.43
C SER A 131 35.83 2.00 18.62
N LEU A 132 35.23 3.15 18.32
CA LEU A 132 33.80 3.36 18.21
C LEU A 132 33.49 3.98 16.86
N GLN A 133 32.53 3.39 16.15
CA GLN A 133 31.97 3.93 14.93
C GLN A 133 30.44 3.98 15.03
N ILE A 134 29.85 5.14 14.72
CA ILE A 134 28.41 5.31 14.65
C ILE A 134 28.06 5.80 13.26
N THR A 135 27.24 5.03 12.53
CA THR A 135 26.73 5.41 11.21
C THR A 135 25.26 5.77 11.32
N GLN A 136 24.94 7.04 11.07
CA GLN A 136 23.59 7.58 11.07
C GLN A 136 23.13 7.87 9.64
N ARG A 137 21.89 7.50 9.34
CA ARG A 137 21.35 7.64 7.98
C ARG A 137 19.86 7.95 8.00
N HIS A 138 19.45 8.90 7.16
CA HIS A 138 18.06 9.22 6.95
C HIS A 138 17.30 7.99 6.39
N GLY A 139 16.19 7.62 7.05
CA GLY A 139 15.37 6.48 6.65
C GLY A 139 16.05 5.10 6.70
N ALA A 140 17.12 4.94 7.48
CA ALA A 140 17.72 3.64 7.77
C ALA A 140 17.96 3.45 9.27
N HIS A 141 18.23 2.20 9.69
CA HIS A 141 18.69 1.93 11.05
C HIS A 141 20.11 2.46 11.21
N HIS A 142 20.34 3.26 12.25
CA HIS A 142 21.70 3.67 12.56
C HIS A 142 22.47 2.45 13.06
N GLU A 143 23.76 2.38 12.76
CA GLU A 143 24.63 1.27 13.12
C GLU A 143 25.70 1.74 14.10
N LEU A 144 25.91 0.96 15.15
CA LEU A 144 27.02 1.06 16.09
C LEU A 144 27.97 -0.09 15.83
N LYS A 145 29.27 0.21 15.70
CA LYS A 145 30.35 -0.78 15.80
C LYS A 145 31.27 -0.37 16.92
N LEU A 146 31.39 -1.23 17.92
CA LEU A 146 32.17 -0.99 19.12
C LEU A 146 33.18 -2.11 19.32
N ARG A 147 34.45 -1.76 19.52
CA ARG A 147 35.52 -2.71 19.80
C ARG A 147 36.19 -2.36 21.12
N PHE A 148 36.34 -3.34 22.00
CA PHE A 148 36.95 -3.15 23.32
C PHE A 148 37.53 -4.48 23.84
N PHE A 149 38.40 -4.38 24.84
CA PHE A 149 39.00 -5.56 25.47
C PHE A 149 37.97 -6.37 26.25
N GLN A 150 38.11 -7.69 26.26
CA GLN A 150 37.12 -8.59 26.86
C GLN A 150 36.88 -8.32 28.36
N ASP A 151 37.90 -7.82 29.06
CA ASP A 151 37.91 -7.60 30.50
C ASP A 151 36.91 -6.51 30.94
N GLN A 152 36.41 -5.71 30.00
CA GLN A 152 35.38 -4.71 30.26
C GLN A 152 33.98 -5.33 30.47
N ALA A 153 33.76 -6.58 30.03
CA ALA A 153 32.45 -7.24 30.07
C ALA A 153 32.47 -8.68 30.62
N GLN A 154 33.64 -9.31 30.70
CA GLN A 154 33.82 -10.64 31.28
C GLN A 154 35.16 -10.74 32.01
N SER A 155 35.41 -11.85 32.71
CA SER A 155 36.64 -12.03 33.50
C SER A 155 37.90 -11.97 32.63
N GLU A 156 38.96 -11.35 33.15
CA GLU A 156 40.26 -11.31 32.48
C GLU A 156 40.79 -12.74 32.22
N GLY A 157 41.37 -12.96 31.03
CA GLY A 157 41.97 -14.25 30.65
C GLY A 157 40.96 -15.31 30.17
N THR A 158 39.67 -14.98 30.08
CA THR A 158 38.67 -15.89 29.51
C THR A 158 38.99 -16.19 28.04
N LEU A 159 38.81 -17.45 27.63
CA LEU A 159 39.10 -17.93 26.25
C LEU A 159 37.83 -18.16 25.41
N THR A 160 36.65 -17.97 26.01
CA THR A 160 35.33 -18.13 25.39
C THR A 160 34.40 -17.04 25.90
N PHE A 161 33.12 -17.07 25.53
CA PHE A 161 32.10 -16.28 26.23
C PHE A 161 31.95 -16.75 27.68
N ASP A 162 32.02 -15.81 28.62
CA ASP A 162 31.74 -16.01 30.05
C ASP A 162 31.18 -14.72 30.67
N GLY A 163 30.01 -14.28 30.19
CA GLY A 163 29.30 -13.09 30.64
C GLY A 163 29.01 -12.10 29.52
N ALA A 164 29.89 -11.98 28.51
CA ALA A 164 29.70 -11.05 27.41
C ALA A 164 28.50 -11.42 26.51
N GLU A 165 28.05 -12.67 26.49
CA GLU A 165 26.83 -13.09 25.78
C GLU A 165 25.56 -12.38 26.31
N LYS A 166 25.58 -11.89 27.56
CA LYS A 166 24.47 -11.14 28.16
C LYS A 166 24.32 -9.73 27.61
N LEU A 167 25.32 -9.23 26.88
CA LEU A 167 25.23 -7.95 26.18
C LEU A 167 24.23 -8.01 25.02
N LEU A 168 23.99 -9.19 24.45
CA LEU A 168 23.07 -9.37 23.33
C LEU A 168 21.64 -8.96 23.71
N GLY A 169 21.00 -8.16 22.85
CA GLY A 169 19.65 -7.63 23.07
C GLY A 169 19.55 -6.50 24.08
N GLN A 170 20.63 -6.13 24.78
CA GLN A 170 20.63 -5.01 25.71
C GLN A 170 20.66 -3.66 25.00
N VAL A 171 20.14 -2.64 25.67
CA VAL A 171 20.26 -1.25 25.21
C VAL A 171 21.65 -0.73 25.56
N ALA A 172 22.37 -0.24 24.55
CA ALA A 172 23.61 0.49 24.68
C ALA A 172 23.35 1.99 24.67
N GLU A 173 23.72 2.68 25.74
CA GLU A 173 23.68 4.14 25.88
C GLU A 173 25.09 4.70 25.68
N ILE A 174 25.26 5.56 24.69
CA ILE A 174 26.54 6.14 24.29
C ILE A 174 26.45 7.65 24.40
N GLU A 175 27.41 8.25 25.10
CA GLU A 175 27.57 9.69 25.20
C GLU A 175 28.98 10.07 24.74
N LEU A 176 29.08 10.87 23.66
CA LEU A 176 30.31 11.55 23.27
C LEU A 176 30.36 12.94 23.90
N TYR A 177 31.53 13.33 24.39
CA TYR A 177 31.74 14.59 25.10
C TYR A 177 33.16 15.12 24.93
N ASP A 178 33.35 16.43 25.08
CA ASP A 178 34.67 17.05 25.17
C ASP A 178 35.35 16.67 26.49
N ARG A 179 36.49 15.98 26.42
CA ARG A 179 37.26 15.54 27.60
C ARG A 179 37.79 16.71 28.43
N ASN A 180 38.02 17.86 27.79
CA ASN A 180 38.46 19.08 28.47
C ASN A 180 37.29 19.83 29.13
N ASN A 181 36.05 19.58 28.68
CA ASN A 181 34.84 20.13 29.28
C ASN A 181 33.70 19.10 29.34
N PRO A 182 33.77 18.09 30.25
CA PRO A 182 32.84 16.97 30.27
C PRO A 182 31.37 17.30 30.60
N SER A 183 31.10 18.56 30.95
CA SER A 183 29.77 19.08 31.30
C SER A 183 29.09 19.79 30.12
N ALA A 184 29.83 20.16 29.06
CA ALA A 184 29.28 20.87 27.91
C ALA A 184 28.89 19.92 26.78
N GLY A 185 27.74 20.21 26.15
CA GLY A 185 27.35 19.71 24.82
C GLY A 185 27.55 18.21 24.60
N LYS A 186 26.66 17.36 25.10
CA LYS A 186 26.78 15.90 24.96
C LYS A 186 26.04 15.38 23.74
N LEU A 187 26.68 14.56 22.92
CA LEU A 187 26.00 13.81 21.86
C LEU A 187 25.58 12.44 22.42
N GLN A 188 24.28 12.23 22.55
CA GLN A 188 23.70 11.00 23.10
C GLN A 188 23.09 10.12 22.02
N HIS A 189 23.39 8.83 22.12
CA HIS A 189 22.84 7.79 21.27
C HIS A 189 22.41 6.58 22.07
N ILE A 190 21.33 5.96 21.63
CA ILE A 190 20.91 4.65 22.09
C ILE A 190 20.91 3.66 20.92
N PHE A 191 21.35 2.44 21.21
CA PHE A 191 21.36 1.31 20.28
C PHE A 191 20.86 0.06 21.00
N VAL A 192 20.39 -0.93 20.25
CA VAL A 192 20.09 -2.28 20.71
C VAL A 192 21.20 -3.18 20.18
N ILE A 193 21.88 -3.91 21.05
CA ILE A 193 22.95 -4.81 20.65
C ILE A 193 22.38 -6.02 19.92
N ALA A 194 22.78 -6.20 18.66
CA ALA A 194 22.28 -7.24 17.77
C ALA A 194 23.31 -8.34 17.52
N ASP A 195 24.60 -8.05 17.70
CA ASP A 195 25.69 -9.00 17.52
C ASP A 195 26.77 -8.77 18.58
N VAL A 196 27.26 -9.87 19.14
CA VAL A 196 28.38 -9.89 20.09
C VAL A 196 29.34 -10.97 19.61
N GLN A 197 30.51 -10.54 19.16
CA GLN A 197 31.56 -11.43 18.68
C GLN A 197 32.75 -11.36 19.62
N PHE A 198 33.27 -12.54 19.99
CA PHE A 198 34.52 -12.69 20.71
C PHE A 198 35.61 -13.11 19.73
N GLU A 199 36.66 -12.28 19.64
CA GLU A 199 37.80 -12.47 18.75
C GLU A 199 39.08 -12.62 19.59
N GLN A 200 39.94 -13.55 19.18
CA GLN A 200 41.30 -13.64 19.68
C GLN A 200 42.26 -13.31 18.54
N ASP A 201 43.11 -12.32 18.76
CA ASP A 201 44.15 -11.93 17.81
C ASP A 201 45.55 -12.25 18.39
N SER A 202 46.55 -12.07 17.55
CA SER A 202 48.00 -12.25 17.70
C SER A 202 48.61 -11.81 19.04
N LEU A 203 47.94 -10.95 19.80
CA LEU A 203 48.40 -10.37 21.06
C LEU A 203 48.00 -11.19 22.30
N ASN A 204 47.33 -12.34 22.14
CA ASN A 204 46.82 -13.18 23.24
C ASN A 204 45.89 -12.43 24.20
N GLU A 205 45.23 -11.38 23.70
CA GLU A 205 44.24 -10.57 24.40
C GLU A 205 42.90 -10.70 23.68
N GLY A 206 41.84 -11.02 24.43
CA GLY A 206 40.49 -11.18 23.87
C GLY A 206 39.87 -9.83 23.53
N ILE A 207 39.29 -9.70 22.35
CA ILE A 207 38.59 -8.51 21.88
C ILE A 207 37.10 -8.86 21.71
N LEU A 208 36.23 -7.98 22.19
CA LEU A 208 34.80 -8.02 21.90
C LEU A 208 34.49 -7.02 20.78
N ASN A 209 33.93 -7.53 19.68
CA ASN A 209 33.34 -6.72 18.63
C ASN A 209 31.82 -6.77 18.81
N VAL A 210 31.23 -5.61 19.08
CA VAL A 210 29.79 -5.47 19.33
C VAL A 210 29.18 -4.64 18.22
N THR A 211 28.15 -5.18 17.57
CA THR A 211 27.33 -4.45 16.60
C THR A 211 25.95 -4.19 17.17
N GLY A 212 25.53 -2.94 17.14
CA GLY A 212 24.19 -2.53 17.56
C GLY A 212 23.48 -1.74 16.48
N TYR A 213 22.15 -1.74 16.52
CA TYR A 213 21.33 -0.91 15.64
C TYR A 213 20.49 0.08 16.45
N ALA A 214 20.13 1.22 15.87
CA ALA A 214 19.17 2.12 16.51
C ALA A 214 17.89 1.35 16.88
N PRO A 215 17.18 1.78 17.94
CA PRO A 215 15.86 1.23 18.32
C PRO A 215 14.87 1.07 17.18
N THR A 216 14.99 1.81 16.07
CA THR A 216 14.18 1.60 14.88
C THR A 216 14.28 0.17 14.31
N TRP A 217 15.36 -0.57 14.58
CA TRP A 217 15.57 -1.92 14.11
C TRP A 217 14.50 -2.90 14.60
N ILE A 218 14.00 -2.75 15.83
CA ILE A 218 12.91 -3.61 16.33
C ILE A 218 11.57 -3.35 15.64
N LEU A 219 11.46 -2.28 14.84
CA LEU A 219 10.30 -2.02 13.98
C LEU A 219 10.40 -2.78 12.65
N ASP A 220 11.57 -3.29 12.28
CA ASP A 220 11.78 -4.07 11.06
C ASP A 220 11.70 -5.58 11.33
N GLY A 221 10.72 -5.97 12.14
CA GLY A 221 10.38 -7.37 12.41
C GLY A 221 9.54 -8.01 11.31
N GLU A 222 8.99 -9.20 11.58
CA GLU A 222 8.18 -9.94 10.62
C GLU A 222 6.96 -9.14 10.13
N PRO A 223 6.62 -9.23 8.83
CA PRO A 223 5.48 -8.53 8.27
C PRO A 223 4.14 -8.92 8.91
N HIS A 224 3.23 -7.95 9.03
CA HIS A 224 1.90 -8.20 9.60
C HIS A 224 0.81 -7.34 8.92
N PHE A 225 -0.45 -7.67 9.19
CA PHE A 225 -1.63 -7.00 8.65
C PHE A 225 -2.34 -6.15 9.71
N GLU A 226 -2.53 -4.86 9.43
CA GLU A 226 -3.28 -3.96 10.30
C GLU A 226 -4.07 -2.93 9.47
N THR A 227 -5.28 -2.61 9.91
CA THR A 227 -6.12 -1.56 9.34
C THR A 227 -6.31 -0.39 10.30
N PHE A 228 -6.40 0.82 9.75
CA PHE A 228 -6.64 2.04 10.50
C PHE A 228 -7.83 2.76 9.90
N TYR A 229 -8.96 2.72 10.59
CA TYR A 229 -10.20 3.40 10.20
C TYR A 229 -10.32 4.76 10.88
N LYS A 230 -10.53 5.83 10.09
CA LYS A 230 -10.71 7.21 10.58
C LYS A 230 -9.65 7.66 11.58
N LYS A 231 -8.38 7.49 11.21
CA LYS A 231 -7.22 7.89 12.03
C LYS A 231 -6.34 8.89 11.30
N ASP A 232 -5.73 9.80 12.03
CA ASP A 232 -4.68 10.68 11.51
C ASP A 232 -3.30 10.00 11.54
N LEU A 233 -2.34 10.56 10.81
CA LEU A 233 -0.97 10.03 10.70
C LEU A 233 -0.26 9.95 12.07
N ALA A 234 -0.54 10.88 12.98
CA ALA A 234 0.09 10.90 14.30
C ALA A 234 -0.37 9.71 15.15
N THR A 235 -1.67 9.41 15.11
CA THR A 235 -2.29 8.29 15.82
C THR A 235 -1.84 6.96 15.23
N ILE A 236 -1.80 6.85 13.90
CA ILE A 236 -1.33 5.65 13.19
C ILE A 236 0.13 5.36 13.55
N SER A 237 1.02 6.34 13.35
CA SER A 237 2.46 6.17 13.60
C SER A 237 2.77 5.83 15.07
N LYS A 238 2.12 6.49 16.03
CA LYS A 238 2.25 6.16 17.47
C LYS A 238 1.79 4.74 17.79
N SER A 239 0.68 4.30 17.19
CA SER A 239 0.14 2.96 17.40
C SER A 239 1.13 1.87 16.94
N VAL A 240 1.70 2.03 15.74
CA VAL A 240 2.60 1.00 15.18
C VAL A 240 4.00 1.03 15.79
N CYS A 241 4.47 2.18 16.26
CA CYS A 241 5.82 2.33 16.84
C CYS A 241 5.88 2.09 18.36
N LYS A 242 4.81 1.57 18.99
CA LYS A 242 4.74 1.41 20.46
C LYS A 242 5.86 0.53 21.03
N SER A 243 6.36 -0.44 20.26
CA SER A 243 7.43 -1.33 20.71
C SER A 243 8.75 -0.60 21.02
N LEU A 244 8.97 0.62 20.53
CA LEU A 244 10.14 1.44 20.86
C LEU A 244 10.32 1.65 22.37
N GLU A 245 9.21 1.69 23.14
CA GLU A 245 9.24 1.85 24.60
C GLU A 245 10.01 0.71 25.29
N GLN A 246 10.04 -0.49 24.69
CA GLN A 246 10.74 -1.66 25.22
C GLN A 246 12.27 -1.50 25.20
N VAL A 247 12.78 -0.60 24.36
CA VAL A 247 14.21 -0.37 24.13
C VAL A 247 14.60 1.08 24.43
N LYS A 248 13.94 1.69 25.43
CA LYS A 248 14.19 3.04 25.94
C LYS A 248 14.08 4.16 24.88
N ALA A 249 13.31 3.93 23.81
CA ALA A 249 13.11 4.89 22.74
C ALA A 249 11.62 5.28 22.63
N GLN A 250 11.36 6.39 21.93
CA GLN A 250 10.00 6.81 21.65
C GLN A 250 9.87 7.43 20.26
N LEU A 251 8.63 7.52 19.79
CA LEU A 251 8.28 8.20 18.55
C LEU A 251 7.88 9.66 18.85
N LYS A 252 8.57 10.59 18.21
CA LYS A 252 8.17 11.99 18.09
C LYS A 252 7.38 12.18 16.79
N ALA A 253 6.06 12.12 16.89
CA ALA A 253 5.15 12.27 15.75
C ALA A 253 4.56 13.69 15.68
N ASP A 254 4.97 14.47 14.68
CA ASP A 254 4.44 15.81 14.34
C ASP A 254 4.23 15.93 12.81
N PRO A 255 3.31 15.14 12.22
CA PRO A 255 3.07 15.15 10.79
C PRO A 255 2.52 16.49 10.30
N THR A 256 2.88 16.89 9.08
CA THR A 256 2.35 18.10 8.43
C THR A 256 0.93 17.91 7.87
N ILE A 257 0.51 16.67 7.64
CA ILE A 257 -0.86 16.29 7.29
C ILE A 257 -1.58 15.86 8.58
N THR A 258 -2.64 16.58 8.92
CA THR A 258 -3.37 16.40 10.20
C THR A 258 -4.81 15.93 9.99
N GLU A 259 -5.27 15.86 8.75
CA GLU A 259 -6.58 15.35 8.39
C GLU A 259 -6.72 13.87 8.76
N GLN A 260 -7.94 13.47 9.16
CA GLN A 260 -8.25 12.07 9.36
C GLN A 260 -8.30 11.35 8.02
N LEU A 261 -7.59 10.22 7.95
CA LEU A 261 -7.58 9.35 6.79
C LEU A 261 -8.77 8.39 6.89
N PRO A 262 -9.58 8.24 5.81
CA PRO A 262 -10.73 7.35 5.83
C PRO A 262 -10.31 5.90 6.16
N PHE A 263 -9.25 5.44 5.51
CA PHE A 263 -8.73 4.09 5.65
C PHE A 263 -7.24 4.04 5.27
N VAL A 264 -6.43 3.37 6.08
CA VAL A 264 -5.04 3.01 5.77
C VAL A 264 -4.81 1.57 6.20
N CYS A 265 -4.07 0.81 5.42
CA CYS A 265 -3.76 -0.59 5.65
C CYS A 265 -2.25 -0.82 5.61
N ARG A 266 -1.69 -1.37 6.68
CA ARG A 266 -0.38 -2.01 6.68
C ARG A 266 -0.58 -3.43 6.16
N TYR A 267 -0.26 -3.69 4.89
CA TYR A 267 -0.56 -4.96 4.22
C TYR A 267 0.71 -5.79 4.03
N ASN A 268 0.90 -6.82 4.86
CA ASN A 268 2.08 -7.67 4.81
C ASN A 268 3.39 -6.85 4.82
N GLU A 269 3.49 -5.90 5.74
CA GLU A 269 4.67 -5.04 5.91
C GLU A 269 5.16 -5.09 7.36
N SER A 270 6.48 -4.97 7.55
CA SER A 270 7.05 -4.60 8.84
C SER A 270 6.61 -3.18 9.20
N VAL A 271 6.69 -2.82 10.49
CA VAL A 271 6.40 -1.44 10.93
C VAL A 271 7.34 -0.45 10.25
N TRP A 272 8.63 -0.80 10.13
CA TRP A 272 9.61 0.05 9.50
C TRP A 272 9.34 0.30 8.02
N ASN A 273 9.02 -0.75 7.25
CA ASN A 273 8.65 -0.60 5.84
C ASN A 273 7.40 0.28 5.68
N PHE A 274 6.39 0.07 6.52
CA PHE A 274 5.17 0.87 6.55
C PHE A 274 5.45 2.34 6.86
N MET A 275 6.30 2.64 7.85
CA MET A 275 6.69 4.02 8.17
C MET A 275 7.44 4.70 7.01
N LYS A 276 8.32 3.98 6.31
CA LYS A 276 8.99 4.49 5.09
C LYS A 276 7.99 4.78 3.97
N ARG A 277 6.99 3.92 3.79
CA ARG A 277 5.89 4.14 2.83
C ARG A 277 5.09 5.39 3.18
N LEU A 278 4.64 5.51 4.44
CA LEU A 278 3.93 6.70 4.92
C LEU A 278 4.76 7.97 4.68
N SER A 279 6.03 7.96 5.10
CA SER A 279 6.97 9.08 4.89
C SER A 279 7.10 9.46 3.41
N THR A 280 7.32 8.48 2.54
CA THR A 280 7.56 8.74 1.12
C THR A 280 6.30 9.24 0.41
N GLU A 281 5.14 8.65 0.69
CA GLU A 281 3.88 9.01 0.03
C GLU A 281 3.30 10.35 0.50
N THR A 282 3.64 10.80 1.72
CA THR A 282 3.15 12.06 2.30
C THR A 282 4.20 13.14 2.51
N GLY A 283 5.46 12.88 2.15
CA GLY A 283 6.57 13.83 2.30
C GLY A 283 7.00 14.08 3.75
N GLN A 284 6.63 13.22 4.70
CA GLN A 284 7.01 13.40 6.10
C GLN A 284 8.48 13.01 6.32
N TRP A 285 9.20 13.71 7.19
CA TRP A 285 10.54 13.28 7.60
C TRP A 285 10.46 12.00 8.42
N LEU A 286 11.43 11.10 8.22
CA LEU A 286 11.59 9.88 9.01
C LEU A 286 13.09 9.63 9.28
N TYR A 287 13.53 9.84 10.51
CA TYR A 287 14.91 9.56 10.93
C TYR A 287 15.01 9.41 12.44
N PHE A 288 16.03 8.70 12.91
CA PHE A 288 16.34 8.64 14.33
C PHE A 288 17.30 9.79 14.68
N ASN A 289 17.02 10.61 15.69
CA ASN A 289 17.89 11.75 16.05
C ASN A 289 19.01 11.35 17.04
N GLY A 290 19.05 10.08 17.45
CA GLY A 290 19.96 9.54 18.46
C GLY A 290 19.25 9.03 19.70
N THR A 291 18.08 9.58 20.03
CA THR A 291 17.28 9.18 21.20
C THR A 291 15.82 8.89 20.84
N GLU A 292 15.29 9.56 19.83
CA GLU A 292 13.89 9.47 19.39
C GLU A 292 13.79 9.20 17.88
N LEU A 293 12.77 8.45 17.48
CA LEU A 293 12.36 8.37 16.08
C LEU A 293 11.51 9.60 15.75
N VAL A 294 11.95 10.42 14.80
CA VAL A 294 11.22 11.59 14.32
C VAL A 294 10.37 11.19 13.12
N PHE A 295 9.06 11.46 13.18
CA PHE A 295 8.15 11.34 12.05
C PHE A 295 7.34 12.63 11.87
N GLY A 296 7.48 13.28 10.70
CA GLY A 296 6.74 14.51 10.40
C GLY A 296 7.63 15.73 10.14
N LYS A 297 7.41 16.82 10.86
CA LYS A 297 8.29 18.01 10.81
C LYS A 297 9.67 17.65 11.35
N PRO A 298 10.76 18.07 10.67
CA PRO A 298 12.11 17.86 11.18
C PRO A 298 12.37 18.82 12.35
N GLU A 299 13.30 18.46 13.23
CA GLU A 299 13.72 19.34 14.32
C GLU A 299 14.41 20.61 13.79
N SER A 300 14.31 21.71 14.53
CA SER A 300 14.98 22.99 14.17
C SER A 300 16.24 23.24 15.00
N THR A 301 16.88 22.17 15.48
CA THR A 301 18.07 22.26 16.33
C THR A 301 19.25 22.80 15.51
N GLN A 302 19.74 23.98 15.89
CA GLN A 302 20.97 24.57 15.33
C GLN A 302 22.19 23.96 16.00
N GLY A 303 23.09 23.41 15.18
CA GLY A 303 24.36 22.85 15.58
C GLY A 303 25.52 23.86 15.57
N PRO A 304 26.73 23.40 15.92
CA PRO A 304 27.94 24.22 15.81
C PRO A 304 28.22 24.62 14.35
N LYS A 305 28.86 25.77 14.18
CA LYS A 305 29.23 26.29 12.86
C LYS A 305 30.41 25.49 12.28
N LEU A 306 30.22 25.00 11.05
CA LEU A 306 31.26 24.36 10.26
C LEU A 306 32.08 25.43 9.54
N ILE A 307 33.36 25.54 9.89
CA ILE A 307 34.29 26.49 9.29
C ILE A 307 35.38 25.68 8.59
N TYR A 308 35.36 25.72 7.25
CA TYR A 308 36.38 25.07 6.44
C TYR A 308 37.76 25.69 6.69
N GLY A 309 38.73 24.86 7.03
CA GLY A 309 40.08 25.25 7.45
C GLY A 309 40.30 25.29 8.97
N GLN A 310 39.24 25.16 9.78
CA GLN A 310 39.34 25.15 11.26
C GLN A 310 38.83 23.84 11.86
N ASN A 311 37.52 23.63 11.86
CA ASN A 311 36.86 22.44 12.43
C ASN A 311 36.23 21.53 11.35
N CYS A 312 36.34 21.95 10.09
CA CYS A 312 35.94 21.20 8.91
C CYS A 312 37.12 21.24 7.93
N TYR A 313 37.57 20.08 7.45
CA TYR A 313 38.81 19.96 6.67
C TYR A 313 38.57 19.40 5.27
N HIS A 314 37.34 18.97 4.97
CA HIS A 314 36.89 18.66 3.62
C HIS A 314 35.45 19.14 3.45
N ILE A 315 35.15 19.79 2.32
CA ILE A 315 33.78 20.08 1.90
C ILE A 315 33.69 19.83 0.39
N SER A 316 32.66 19.09 -0.03
CA SER A 316 32.27 18.94 -1.43
C SER A 316 30.80 19.26 -1.62
N MET A 317 30.48 19.89 -2.75
CA MET A 317 29.12 20.27 -3.13
C MET A 317 28.83 19.65 -4.49
N SER A 318 27.73 18.91 -4.63
CA SER A 318 27.40 18.19 -5.87
C SER A 318 25.97 18.48 -6.34
N LEU A 319 25.81 18.60 -7.66
CA LEU A 319 24.53 18.77 -8.35
C LEU A 319 24.23 17.54 -9.20
N HIS A 320 23.07 16.92 -9.02
CA HIS A 320 22.66 15.71 -9.71
C HIS A 320 21.40 15.98 -10.55
N ALA A 321 21.39 15.52 -11.80
CA ALA A 321 20.16 15.42 -12.57
C ALA A 321 19.41 14.14 -12.17
N ARG A 322 18.11 14.22 -11.89
CA ARG A 322 17.27 13.08 -11.47
C ARG A 322 16.03 12.94 -12.35
N PRO A 323 15.53 11.72 -12.62
CA PRO A 323 14.27 11.53 -13.32
C PRO A 323 13.11 12.25 -12.64
N LEU A 324 12.32 12.98 -13.44
CA LEU A 324 11.11 13.70 -13.04
C LEU A 324 9.87 13.18 -13.76
N GLN A 325 8.76 13.16 -13.02
CA GLN A 325 7.44 12.80 -13.51
C GLN A 325 6.73 14.07 -13.99
N GLN A 326 6.14 14.09 -15.20
CA GLN A 326 5.47 15.29 -15.71
C GLN A 326 4.18 15.62 -14.94
N GLY A 327 3.36 14.61 -14.71
CA GLY A 327 2.10 14.77 -13.99
C GLY A 327 1.60 13.47 -13.37
N LEU A 328 0.60 13.64 -12.51
CA LEU A 328 -0.13 12.57 -11.86
C LEU A 328 -1.59 12.63 -12.29
N PHE A 329 -2.26 11.49 -12.32
CA PHE A 329 -3.71 11.42 -12.46
C PHE A 329 -4.31 10.40 -11.48
N ASP A 330 -5.59 10.59 -11.17
CA ASP A 330 -6.38 9.70 -10.33
C ASP A 330 -7.88 9.90 -10.69
N TYR A 331 -8.78 9.17 -10.04
CA TYR A 331 -10.22 9.28 -10.22
C TYR A 331 -10.92 9.46 -8.88
N GLU A 332 -11.69 10.53 -8.73
CA GLU A 332 -12.53 10.82 -7.57
C GLU A 332 -13.89 10.12 -7.70
N PRO A 333 -14.16 9.03 -6.94
CA PRO A 333 -15.39 8.27 -7.12
C PRO A 333 -16.63 9.00 -6.59
N SER A 334 -16.47 9.84 -5.57
CA SER A 334 -17.59 10.59 -4.96
C SER A 334 -18.17 11.67 -5.90
N GLY A 335 -17.32 12.27 -6.72
CA GLY A 335 -17.69 13.32 -7.68
C GLY A 335 -17.79 12.84 -9.13
N HIS A 336 -17.53 11.56 -9.40
CA HIS A 336 -17.40 11.01 -10.77
C HIS A 336 -16.48 11.86 -11.65
N LYS A 337 -15.26 12.15 -11.15
CA LYS A 337 -14.37 13.12 -11.79
C LYS A 337 -12.96 12.55 -11.97
N PRO A 338 -12.41 12.52 -13.20
CA PRO A 338 -10.97 12.33 -13.38
C PRO A 338 -10.23 13.59 -12.89
N ILE A 339 -9.16 13.39 -12.13
CA ILE A 339 -8.34 14.46 -11.57
C ILE A 339 -6.90 14.31 -12.04
N SER A 340 -6.22 15.43 -12.26
CA SER A 340 -4.82 15.45 -12.72
C SER A 340 -4.07 16.65 -12.15
N SER A 341 -2.78 16.49 -11.89
CA SER A 341 -1.91 17.57 -11.40
C SER A 341 -0.49 17.46 -11.95
N GLU A 342 0.19 18.58 -12.17
CA GLU A 342 1.59 18.62 -12.58
C GLU A 342 2.51 18.21 -11.41
N ALA A 343 3.45 17.31 -11.67
CA ALA A 343 4.45 16.84 -10.69
C ALA A 343 5.89 17.25 -11.04
N ASN A 344 6.05 18.12 -12.04
CA ASN A 344 7.31 18.67 -12.52
C ASN A 344 7.50 20.14 -12.07
N THR A 345 6.89 20.52 -10.95
CA THR A 345 6.95 21.85 -10.37
C THR A 345 7.64 21.81 -9.00
N TYR A 346 8.34 22.89 -8.69
CA TYR A 346 9.08 23.06 -7.46
C TYR A 346 9.18 24.56 -7.16
N ASN A 347 8.98 24.96 -5.91
CA ASN A 347 8.86 26.36 -5.51
C ASN A 347 10.20 27.09 -5.33
N GLY A 348 11.33 26.40 -5.45
CA GLY A 348 12.67 27.01 -5.37
C GLY A 348 13.18 27.27 -3.94
N ASN A 349 12.46 26.85 -2.90
CA ASN A 349 12.76 27.19 -1.51
C ASN A 349 14.16 26.76 -1.00
N ALA A 350 14.69 25.63 -1.47
CA ALA A 350 16.02 25.12 -1.12
C ALA A 350 17.18 25.86 -1.81
N GLY A 351 16.89 26.91 -2.59
CA GLY A 351 17.89 27.82 -3.15
C GLY A 351 18.14 27.65 -4.66
N ALA A 352 19.08 28.47 -5.16
CA ALA A 352 19.36 28.58 -6.59
C ALA A 352 19.94 27.28 -7.19
N PHE A 353 20.80 26.58 -6.45
CA PHE A 353 21.45 25.35 -6.92
C PHE A 353 20.44 24.21 -7.16
N ASN A 354 19.52 23.97 -6.21
CA ASN A 354 18.43 23.00 -6.41
C ASN A 354 17.52 23.40 -7.56
N SER A 355 17.22 24.70 -7.71
CA SER A 355 16.39 25.20 -8.83
C SER A 355 17.05 24.95 -10.19
N ILE A 356 18.37 25.15 -10.30
CA ILE A 356 19.13 24.86 -11.52
C ILE A 356 19.08 23.36 -11.85
N ALA A 357 19.39 22.49 -10.89
CA ALA A 357 19.37 21.04 -11.11
C ALA A 357 17.97 20.50 -11.42
N PHE A 358 16.94 21.05 -10.77
CA PHE A 358 15.54 20.67 -11.04
C PHE A 358 15.12 21.06 -12.45
N ASN A 359 15.42 22.28 -12.90
CA ASN A 359 15.09 22.71 -14.26
C ASN A 359 15.84 21.90 -15.32
N LYS A 360 17.12 21.58 -15.09
CA LYS A 360 17.87 20.70 -16.00
C LYS A 360 17.33 19.27 -16.03
N SER A 361 16.92 18.75 -14.88
CA SER A 361 16.22 17.46 -14.81
C SER A 361 14.89 17.50 -15.57
N LYS A 362 14.13 18.60 -15.45
CA LYS A 362 12.86 18.79 -16.17
C LYS A 362 13.06 18.82 -17.69
N GLU A 363 14.12 19.47 -18.17
CA GLU A 363 14.50 19.47 -19.58
C GLU A 363 14.86 18.05 -20.06
N LEU A 364 15.71 17.33 -19.31
CA LEU A 364 16.21 16.00 -19.69
C LEU A 364 15.12 14.92 -19.67
N PHE A 365 14.22 14.98 -18.68
CA PHE A 365 13.16 13.99 -18.46
C PHE A 365 11.78 14.51 -18.89
N GLY A 366 11.75 15.56 -19.71
CA GLY A 366 10.55 16.27 -20.19
C GLY A 366 9.52 15.39 -20.88
N SER A 367 9.95 14.27 -21.47
CA SER A 367 9.11 13.34 -22.21
C SER A 367 8.41 12.27 -21.35
N THR A 368 8.67 12.22 -20.04
CA THR A 368 8.09 11.18 -19.17
C THR A 368 6.58 11.41 -18.96
N PRO A 369 5.68 10.58 -19.51
CA PRO A 369 4.24 10.84 -19.49
C PRO A 369 3.67 10.77 -18.07
N SER A 370 2.50 11.41 -17.85
CA SER A 370 1.78 11.35 -16.57
C SER A 370 1.43 9.92 -16.14
N VAL A 371 1.37 9.67 -14.83
CA VAL A 371 1.15 8.33 -14.27
C VAL A 371 0.04 8.36 -13.22
N ALA A 372 -0.66 7.23 -13.06
CA ALA A 372 -1.62 7.07 -11.97
C ALA A 372 -0.91 7.23 -10.61
N ALA A 373 -1.54 7.94 -9.68
CA ALA A 373 -1.03 8.12 -8.32
C ALA A 373 -2.04 7.71 -7.25
N PRO A 374 -2.56 6.46 -7.28
CA PRO A 374 -3.39 5.97 -6.20
C PRO A 374 -2.57 5.98 -4.92
N SER A 375 -3.00 6.75 -3.93
CA SER A 375 -2.40 6.81 -2.60
C SER A 375 -3.44 6.52 -1.53
N PHE A 376 -2.99 6.35 -0.28
CA PHE A 376 -3.88 6.24 0.87
C PHE A 376 -4.61 7.54 1.22
N LEU A 377 -4.12 8.69 0.75
CA LEU A 377 -4.87 9.92 0.86
C LEU A 377 -6.09 9.85 -0.09
N PRO A 378 -7.23 10.46 0.29
CA PRO A 378 -8.44 10.46 -0.53
C PRO A 378 -8.19 10.90 -1.98
N ALA A 379 -8.87 10.27 -2.92
CA ALA A 379 -8.81 10.64 -4.34
C ALA A 379 -9.53 11.98 -4.58
N GLN A 380 -8.94 13.09 -4.16
CA GLN A 380 -9.48 14.45 -4.29
C GLN A 380 -8.49 15.36 -4.99
N ASP A 381 -8.99 16.42 -5.62
CA ASP A 381 -8.21 17.36 -6.43
C ASP A 381 -7.08 18.04 -5.61
N ASP A 382 -7.41 18.54 -4.42
CA ASP A 382 -6.45 19.20 -3.52
C ASP A 382 -5.43 18.23 -2.92
N THR A 383 -5.85 17.00 -2.65
CA THR A 383 -4.97 15.92 -2.21
C THR A 383 -3.96 15.56 -3.30
N LEU A 384 -4.40 15.40 -4.55
CA LEU A 384 -3.53 15.07 -5.67
C LEU A 384 -2.50 16.18 -5.94
N LYS A 385 -2.91 17.45 -5.84
CA LYS A 385 -2.00 18.61 -5.91
C LYS A 385 -0.95 18.57 -4.81
N THR A 386 -1.35 18.23 -3.57
CA THR A 386 -0.43 18.10 -2.44
C THR A 386 0.60 16.98 -2.68
N ILE A 387 0.16 15.82 -3.18
CA ILE A 387 1.05 14.70 -3.54
C ILE A 387 2.00 15.10 -4.66
N ALA A 388 1.51 15.78 -5.70
CA ALA A 388 2.32 16.21 -6.83
C ALA A 388 3.41 17.23 -6.41
N LYS A 389 3.04 18.22 -5.59
CA LYS A 389 3.99 19.17 -4.97
C LYS A 389 5.02 18.44 -4.11
N SER A 390 4.57 17.47 -3.29
CA SER A 390 5.44 16.67 -2.43
C SER A 390 6.48 15.90 -3.26
N ARG A 391 6.06 15.19 -4.32
CA ARG A 391 6.97 14.46 -5.22
C ARG A 391 8.01 15.38 -5.87
N GLY A 392 7.58 16.56 -6.34
CA GLY A 392 8.49 17.57 -6.90
C GLY A 392 9.54 18.03 -5.89
N ALA A 393 9.12 18.35 -4.67
CA ALA A 393 10.00 18.78 -3.58
C ALA A 393 10.96 17.68 -3.10
N GLN A 394 10.50 16.44 -2.95
CA GLN A 394 11.35 15.29 -2.60
C GLN A 394 12.42 15.03 -3.67
N LYS A 395 12.08 15.18 -4.96
CA LYS A 395 13.05 15.07 -6.05
C LYS A 395 14.05 16.20 -6.03
N ALA A 396 13.61 17.44 -5.79
CA ALA A 396 14.50 18.58 -5.66
C ALA A 396 15.49 18.42 -4.48
N ALA A 397 15.05 17.82 -3.36
CA ALA A 397 15.91 17.52 -2.21
C ALA A 397 17.03 16.51 -2.53
N ASP A 398 16.83 15.63 -3.52
CA ASP A 398 17.81 14.61 -3.98
C ASP A 398 18.69 15.08 -5.16
N MET A 399 18.78 16.39 -5.38
CA MET A 399 19.53 16.98 -6.50
C MET A 399 20.73 17.83 -6.08
N TYR A 400 20.83 18.22 -4.82
CA TYR A 400 21.97 19.01 -4.33
C TYR A 400 22.39 18.53 -2.94
N PHE A 401 23.67 18.18 -2.81
CA PHE A 401 24.25 17.67 -1.57
C PHE A 401 25.49 18.45 -1.20
N VAL A 402 25.68 18.63 0.11
CA VAL A 402 26.91 19.12 0.72
C VAL A 402 27.47 17.99 1.58
N LYS A 403 28.66 17.51 1.25
CA LYS A 403 29.39 16.53 2.05
C LYS A 403 30.59 17.18 2.69
N GLY A 404 31.01 16.69 3.84
CA GLY A 404 32.22 17.18 4.45
C GLY A 404 32.79 16.26 5.51
N GLU A 405 33.99 16.62 5.96
CA GLU A 405 34.69 15.92 7.04
C GLU A 405 35.08 16.92 8.13
N SER A 406 34.79 16.56 9.38
CA SER A 406 34.89 17.46 10.54
C SER A 406 35.36 16.73 11.80
N ASN A 407 35.83 17.49 12.79
CA ASN A 407 36.14 17.01 14.14
C ASN A 407 35.10 17.44 15.19
N LEU A 408 33.95 17.99 14.78
CA LEU A 408 32.85 18.36 15.68
C LEU A 408 32.02 17.12 16.05
N TYR A 409 32.04 16.73 17.32
CA TYR A 409 31.35 15.53 17.79
C TYR A 409 29.87 15.75 18.08
N GLU A 410 29.39 16.99 18.08
CA GLU A 410 28.02 17.35 18.41
C GLU A 410 27.05 17.18 17.22
N LEU A 411 27.58 16.96 16.01
CA LEU A 411 26.81 16.81 14.78
C LEU A 411 25.97 15.54 14.79
N ARG A 412 24.78 15.55 14.17
CA ARG A 412 23.93 14.36 14.04
C ARG A 412 22.89 14.51 12.91
N THR A 413 22.32 13.40 12.47
CA THR A 413 21.19 13.42 11.52
C THR A 413 20.03 14.28 12.04
N GLY A 414 19.47 15.12 11.17
CA GLY A 414 18.40 16.06 11.47
C GLY A 414 18.86 17.46 11.87
N MET A 415 20.11 17.64 12.31
CA MET A 415 20.64 18.92 12.77
C MET A 415 20.85 19.91 11.62
N ILE A 416 20.58 21.20 11.87
CA ILE A 416 20.89 22.30 10.94
C ILE A 416 22.25 22.89 11.32
N VAL A 417 23.12 23.13 10.34
CA VAL A 417 24.44 23.70 10.54
C VAL A 417 24.73 24.80 9.52
N ASP A 418 25.43 25.84 9.97
CA ASP A 418 25.96 26.89 9.11
C ASP A 418 27.32 26.46 8.58
N VAL A 419 27.54 26.65 7.28
CA VAL A 419 28.81 26.32 6.61
C VAL A 419 29.48 27.60 6.14
N ALA A 420 30.69 27.86 6.63
CA ALA A 420 31.50 29.00 6.26
C ALA A 420 32.86 28.57 5.70
N PHE A 421 33.38 29.38 4.79
CA PHE A 421 34.69 29.20 4.18
C PHE A 421 35.57 30.39 4.54
N GLN A 422 36.77 30.12 5.05
CA GLN A 422 37.76 31.15 5.36
C GLN A 422 39.07 30.84 4.63
N ARG A 423 39.65 31.87 4.04
CA ARG A 423 40.97 31.88 3.41
C ARG A 423 41.57 33.28 3.58
N LYS A 424 42.89 33.45 3.49
CA LYS A 424 43.55 34.76 3.61
C LYS A 424 42.80 35.87 2.85
N GLY A 425 42.23 36.81 3.60
CA GLY A 425 41.51 37.96 3.05
C GLY A 425 40.18 37.68 2.33
N GLN A 426 39.67 36.44 2.38
CA GLN A 426 38.41 36.05 1.73
C GLN A 426 37.53 35.25 2.70
N SER A 427 36.23 35.54 2.70
CA SER A 427 35.25 34.76 3.45
C SER A 427 33.99 34.59 2.63
N ALA A 428 33.45 33.37 2.66
CA ALA A 428 32.17 33.04 2.05
C ALA A 428 31.33 32.24 3.03
N SER A 429 30.02 32.20 2.82
CA SER A 429 29.11 31.35 3.59
C SER A 429 28.13 30.68 2.64
N HIS A 430 27.85 29.43 2.92
CA HIS A 430 26.79 28.70 2.27
C HIS A 430 25.49 28.87 3.09
N ALA A 431 24.33 28.72 2.44
CA ALA A 431 23.06 28.68 3.16
C ALA A 431 23.06 27.54 4.19
N PRO A 432 22.29 27.63 5.29
CA PRO A 432 22.26 26.55 6.28
C PRO A 432 21.88 25.22 5.65
N VAL A 433 22.53 24.14 6.08
CA VAL A 433 22.29 22.78 5.59
C VAL A 433 21.81 21.88 6.72
N ARG A 434 20.99 20.89 6.39
CA ARG A 434 20.52 19.86 7.32
C ARG A 434 21.24 18.56 7.06
N ILE A 435 21.89 18.03 8.08
CA ILE A 435 22.59 16.74 8.01
C ILE A 435 21.57 15.63 7.86
N ILE A 436 21.71 14.81 6.82
CA ILE A 436 20.86 13.63 6.57
C ILE A 436 21.60 12.32 6.87
N ASN A 437 22.91 12.29 6.65
CA ASN A 437 23.77 11.15 6.95
C ASN A 437 25.04 11.63 7.65
N ILE A 438 25.54 10.89 8.64
CA ILE A 438 26.81 11.16 9.30
C ILE A 438 27.43 9.88 9.84
N GLN A 439 28.74 9.75 9.73
CA GLN A 439 29.51 8.66 10.31
C GLN A 439 30.54 9.24 11.28
N HIS A 440 30.45 8.84 12.54
CA HIS A 440 31.37 9.18 13.61
C HIS A 440 32.44 8.10 13.73
N ASN A 441 33.69 8.48 13.93
CA ASN A 441 34.77 7.57 14.27
C ASN A 441 35.57 8.13 15.45
N LEU A 442 35.75 7.32 16.48
CA LEU A 442 36.56 7.62 17.66
C LEU A 442 37.51 6.44 17.91
N ASP A 443 38.79 6.72 18.06
CA ASP A 443 39.81 5.71 18.33
C ASP A 443 40.29 5.70 19.80
N ALA A 444 41.12 4.71 20.14
CA ALA A 444 41.74 4.59 21.47
C ALA A 444 42.59 5.80 21.88
N SER A 445 43.05 6.62 20.92
CA SER A 445 43.82 7.84 21.17
C SER A 445 42.94 9.05 21.49
N SER A 446 41.62 8.86 21.59
CA SER A 446 40.62 9.94 21.73
C SER A 446 40.59 10.90 20.54
N LEU A 447 41.08 10.47 19.37
CA LEU A 447 40.98 11.23 18.13
C LEU A 447 39.62 10.97 17.50
N TYR A 448 38.85 12.04 17.34
CA TYR A 448 37.53 11.99 16.74
C TYR A 448 37.52 12.62 15.34
N THR A 449 36.81 11.95 14.43
CA THR A 449 36.49 12.46 13.10
C THR A 449 35.08 12.07 12.71
N ASN A 450 34.47 12.84 11.81
CA ASN A 450 33.25 12.43 11.15
C ASN A 450 33.24 12.81 9.68
N THR A 451 32.41 12.08 8.94
CA THR A 451 32.04 12.40 7.56
C THR A 451 30.53 12.59 7.51
N PHE A 452 30.04 13.69 6.95
CA PHE A 452 28.60 13.98 6.86
C PHE A 452 28.15 14.26 5.43
N GLU A 453 26.86 14.07 5.19
CA GLU A 453 26.13 14.48 3.99
C GLU A 453 24.88 15.24 4.42
N ALA A 454 24.64 16.37 3.77
CA ALA A 454 23.59 17.32 4.09
C ALA A 454 22.91 17.84 2.84
N ILE A 455 21.67 18.30 3.00
CA ILE A 455 20.89 19.01 1.98
C ILE A 455 20.55 20.41 2.48
N PRO A 456 20.10 21.37 1.65
CA PRO A 456 19.72 22.69 2.15
C PRO A 456 18.65 22.59 3.24
N ALA A 457 18.82 23.33 4.33
CA ALA A 457 17.92 23.26 5.48
C ALA A 457 16.50 23.76 5.18
N ALA A 458 16.36 24.61 4.15
CA ALA A 458 15.08 25.12 3.65
C ALA A 458 14.28 24.10 2.81
N SER A 459 14.80 22.89 2.59
CA SER A 459 14.06 21.83 1.89
C SER A 459 12.80 21.44 2.68
N GLU A 460 11.62 21.67 2.09
CA GLU A 460 10.32 21.37 2.72
C GLU A 460 10.14 19.86 3.00
N MET A 461 10.58 19.02 2.05
CA MET A 461 10.42 17.57 2.10
C MET A 461 11.79 16.88 2.08
N PRO A 462 11.93 15.69 2.70
CA PRO A 462 13.15 14.90 2.61
C PRO A 462 13.29 14.23 1.23
N PRO A 463 14.48 13.73 0.87
CA PRO A 463 14.61 12.75 -0.20
C PRO A 463 13.69 11.54 0.02
N ALA A 464 13.09 11.02 -1.06
CA ALA A 464 12.21 9.86 -0.99
C ALA A 464 12.95 8.60 -0.49
N LEU A 465 12.32 7.82 0.39
CA LEU A 465 12.90 6.60 0.94
C LEU A 465 12.55 5.38 0.10
N ALA A 466 13.48 4.43 0.03
CA ALA A 466 13.22 3.14 -0.59
C ALA A 466 12.40 2.25 0.38
N TYR A 467 11.26 1.77 -0.09
CA TYR A 467 10.41 0.80 0.62
C TYR A 467 9.94 -0.29 -0.34
N ASN A 468 9.64 -1.45 0.22
CA ASN A 468 9.01 -2.54 -0.51
C ASN A 468 7.54 -2.20 -0.68
N LYS A 469 7.09 -1.99 -1.91
CA LYS A 469 5.67 -1.73 -2.16
C LYS A 469 4.86 -2.98 -1.81
N PRO A 470 3.76 -2.85 -1.04
CA PRO A 470 2.86 -3.96 -0.78
C PRO A 470 2.36 -4.58 -2.08
N VAL A 471 2.31 -5.91 -2.12
CA VAL A 471 1.69 -6.67 -3.19
C VAL A 471 0.39 -7.23 -2.64
N THR A 472 -0.74 -6.73 -3.15
CA THR A 472 -2.06 -7.13 -2.68
C THR A 472 -2.61 -8.30 -3.47
N TYR A 473 -3.49 -9.07 -2.82
CA TYR A 473 -4.24 -10.16 -3.43
C TYR A 473 -5.68 -10.07 -2.95
N PRO A 474 -6.66 -10.66 -3.68
CA PRO A 474 -8.02 -10.75 -3.18
C PRO A 474 -8.07 -11.44 -1.81
N VAL A 475 -8.69 -10.80 -0.83
CA VAL A 475 -8.82 -11.31 0.54
C VAL A 475 -10.28 -11.50 0.93
N LEU A 476 -10.53 -12.52 1.76
CA LEU A 476 -11.85 -12.82 2.27
C LEU A 476 -12.21 -11.86 3.42
N ALA A 477 -13.43 -11.32 3.39
CA ALA A 477 -13.95 -10.44 4.42
C ALA A 477 -15.42 -10.77 4.75
N GLU A 478 -15.85 -10.36 5.94
CA GLU A 478 -17.25 -10.45 6.39
C GLU A 478 -17.87 -9.06 6.38
N VAL A 479 -19.08 -8.93 5.83
CA VAL A 479 -19.81 -7.65 5.81
C VAL A 479 -20.29 -7.31 7.21
N ILE A 480 -19.92 -6.13 7.70
CA ILE A 480 -20.29 -5.64 9.05
C ILE A 480 -21.32 -4.51 9.01
N ASP A 481 -21.46 -3.82 7.87
CA ASP A 481 -22.38 -2.69 7.70
C ASP A 481 -22.67 -2.46 6.22
N ASN A 482 -23.94 -2.23 5.87
CA ASN A 482 -24.41 -1.90 4.52
C ASN A 482 -25.33 -0.66 4.50
N ASN A 483 -25.36 0.13 5.58
CA ASN A 483 -26.22 1.31 5.71
C ASN A 483 -25.64 2.54 5.00
N ASP A 484 -25.46 2.44 3.67
CA ASP A 484 -25.02 3.53 2.80
C ASP A 484 -25.90 3.67 1.56
N SER A 485 -26.36 4.89 1.27
CA SER A 485 -27.26 5.16 0.14
C SER A 485 -26.62 5.03 -1.24
N LYS A 486 -25.31 4.72 -1.33
CA LYS A 486 -24.55 4.58 -2.58
C LYS A 486 -24.18 3.12 -2.88
N GLY A 487 -24.78 2.15 -2.19
CA GLY A 487 -24.53 0.72 -2.41
C GLY A 487 -23.12 0.28 -1.99
N ARG A 488 -22.51 1.00 -1.05
CA ARG A 488 -21.23 0.65 -0.44
C ARG A 488 -21.45 -0.17 0.82
N ILE A 489 -20.43 -0.94 1.20
CA ILE A 489 -20.45 -1.72 2.44
C ILE A 489 -19.15 -1.54 3.21
N ARG A 490 -19.20 -1.78 4.51
CA ARG A 490 -18.02 -1.94 5.37
C ARG A 490 -17.84 -3.42 5.64
N VAL A 491 -16.58 -3.84 5.72
CA VAL A 491 -16.24 -5.23 6.01
C VAL A 491 -15.21 -5.30 7.13
N LYS A 492 -15.06 -6.50 7.67
CA LYS A 492 -13.95 -6.90 8.51
C LYS A 492 -13.16 -8.01 7.81
N PHE A 493 -11.85 -7.82 7.65
CA PHE A 493 -11.00 -8.85 7.04
C PHE A 493 -10.93 -10.10 7.93
N MET A 494 -11.04 -11.28 7.30
CA MET A 494 -11.02 -12.56 8.01
C MET A 494 -9.57 -13.05 8.20
N GLY A 495 -9.25 -13.53 9.40
CA GLY A 495 -7.92 -14.07 9.72
C GLY A 495 -6.86 -13.01 10.08
N TRP A 496 -7.16 -11.73 9.91
CA TRP A 496 -6.26 -10.65 10.31
C TRP A 496 -6.36 -10.44 11.82
N GLN A 497 -5.29 -10.80 12.53
CA GLN A 497 -5.23 -10.68 13.98
C GLN A 497 -4.83 -9.25 14.38
N GLN A 498 -5.83 -8.41 14.63
CA GLN A 498 -5.64 -7.05 15.13
C GLN A 498 -6.35 -6.88 16.49
N GLN A 499 -5.72 -6.16 17.43
CA GLN A 499 -6.42 -5.68 18.63
C GLN A 499 -7.38 -4.57 18.20
N GLY A 500 -8.68 -4.90 18.13
CA GLY A 500 -9.69 -4.09 17.47
C GLY A 500 -10.11 -4.72 16.15
N MET A 501 -11.36 -4.51 15.72
CA MET A 501 -11.84 -5.10 14.48
C MET A 501 -11.03 -4.55 13.29
N ALA A 502 -10.53 -5.44 12.43
CA ALA A 502 -9.82 -5.10 11.19
C ALA A 502 -10.81 -4.57 10.13
N GLU A 503 -11.42 -3.42 10.43
CA GLU A 503 -12.54 -2.83 9.69
C GLU A 503 -12.09 -1.89 8.57
N THR A 504 -12.94 -1.75 7.57
CA THR A 504 -12.80 -0.78 6.50
C THR A 504 -13.73 0.43 6.69
N ASP A 505 -13.46 1.50 5.92
CA ASP A 505 -14.52 2.47 5.60
C ASP A 505 -15.52 1.88 4.59
N TYR A 506 -16.55 2.63 4.21
CA TYR A 506 -17.49 2.23 3.16
C TYR A 506 -16.79 2.11 1.80
N MET A 507 -16.73 0.89 1.28
CA MET A 507 -16.08 0.53 0.03
C MET A 507 -17.10 0.29 -1.08
N ARG A 508 -16.69 0.53 -2.33
CA ARG A 508 -17.53 0.26 -3.49
C ARG A 508 -17.73 -1.24 -3.69
N VAL A 509 -18.92 -1.62 -4.16
CA VAL A 509 -19.26 -2.99 -4.55
C VAL A 509 -19.28 -3.07 -6.08
N LEU A 510 -18.48 -3.97 -6.64
CA LEU A 510 -18.53 -4.33 -8.05
C LEU A 510 -19.83 -5.10 -8.30
N THR A 511 -20.60 -4.66 -9.29
CA THR A 511 -21.84 -5.32 -9.75
C THR A 511 -21.72 -5.65 -11.24
N PRO A 512 -22.36 -6.74 -11.73
CA PRO A 512 -22.32 -7.13 -13.15
C PRO A 512 -22.67 -6.03 -14.15
N ASP A 513 -23.64 -5.17 -13.83
CA ASP A 513 -23.92 -3.92 -14.54
C ASP A 513 -24.40 -2.90 -13.52
N ALA A 514 -23.62 -1.84 -13.27
CA ALA A 514 -24.04 -0.78 -12.36
C ALA A 514 -25.09 0.14 -13.02
N GLY A 515 -25.05 0.25 -14.36
CA GLY A 515 -25.78 1.26 -15.10
C GLY A 515 -25.31 2.70 -14.81
N GLY A 516 -25.40 3.57 -15.81
CA GLY A 516 -25.25 5.03 -15.61
C GLY A 516 -26.61 5.71 -15.59
N GLY A 517 -26.70 6.88 -14.95
CA GLY A 517 -27.83 7.78 -15.16
C GLY A 517 -27.92 8.22 -16.63
N GLY A 518 -29.13 8.36 -17.16
CA GLY A 518 -29.38 8.85 -18.51
C GLY A 518 -30.71 9.61 -18.58
N ASP A 519 -31.08 10.10 -19.76
CA ASP A 519 -32.23 11.02 -19.95
C ASP A 519 -33.57 10.51 -19.36
N LYS A 520 -33.73 9.19 -19.22
CA LYS A 520 -34.95 8.55 -18.71
C LYS A 520 -34.85 8.02 -17.28
N VAL A 521 -33.64 7.79 -16.77
CA VAL A 521 -33.41 7.24 -15.43
C VAL A 521 -32.31 8.05 -14.76
N ALA A 522 -32.69 8.86 -13.78
CA ALA A 522 -31.78 9.78 -13.11
C ALA A 522 -30.70 9.09 -12.24
N SER A 523 -30.86 7.80 -11.92
CA SER A 523 -29.94 7.00 -11.10
C SER A 523 -29.80 5.56 -11.65
N ASN A 524 -29.10 4.67 -10.93
CA ASN A 524 -28.76 3.29 -11.32
C ASN A 524 -29.81 2.60 -12.20
N ARG A 525 -29.44 2.28 -13.45
CA ARG A 525 -30.25 1.48 -14.39
C ARG A 525 -29.86 0.00 -14.46
N GLY A 526 -28.91 -0.44 -13.62
CA GLY A 526 -28.31 -1.78 -13.63
C GLY A 526 -28.79 -2.69 -12.48
N LEU A 527 -28.04 -3.77 -12.22
CA LEU A 527 -28.33 -4.73 -11.14
C LEU A 527 -27.92 -4.15 -9.79
N VAL A 528 -28.89 -4.00 -8.89
CA VAL A 528 -28.68 -3.49 -7.52
C VAL A 528 -28.92 -4.62 -6.52
N THR A 529 -27.84 -5.32 -6.15
CA THR A 529 -27.83 -6.36 -5.12
C THR A 529 -26.65 -6.10 -4.20
N VAL A 530 -26.91 -5.41 -3.08
CA VAL A 530 -25.88 -5.06 -2.10
C VAL A 530 -25.74 -6.22 -1.10
N PRO A 531 -24.53 -6.71 -0.80
CA PRO A 531 -24.33 -7.73 0.22
C PRO A 531 -24.90 -7.32 1.59
N GLU A 532 -25.40 -8.29 2.33
CA GLU A 532 -26.02 -8.11 3.64
C GLU A 532 -25.00 -8.30 4.77
N VAL A 533 -25.29 -7.73 5.94
CA VAL A 533 -24.47 -7.95 7.14
C VAL A 533 -24.41 -9.44 7.46
N GLY A 534 -23.19 -9.97 7.63
CA GLY A 534 -22.89 -11.38 7.84
C GLY A 534 -22.52 -12.16 6.56
N ASP A 535 -22.71 -11.57 5.37
CA ASP A 535 -22.27 -12.20 4.12
C ASP A 535 -20.74 -12.23 4.03
N GLN A 536 -20.21 -13.25 3.34
CA GLN A 536 -18.80 -13.32 3.00
C GLN A 536 -18.57 -12.74 1.60
N VAL A 537 -17.58 -11.87 1.48
CA VAL A 537 -17.20 -11.21 0.24
C VAL A 537 -15.70 -11.33 -0.02
N TYR A 538 -15.30 -11.30 -1.29
CA TYR A 538 -13.92 -11.03 -1.65
C TYR A 538 -13.71 -9.53 -1.84
N VAL A 539 -12.60 -9.05 -1.29
CA VAL A 539 -12.11 -7.68 -1.43
C VAL A 539 -10.85 -7.71 -2.27
N ASP A 540 -10.82 -6.89 -3.32
CA ASP A 540 -9.65 -6.62 -4.14
C ASP A 540 -9.26 -5.14 -4.00
N PHE A 541 -8.15 -4.73 -4.61
CA PHE A 541 -7.49 -3.47 -4.33
C PHE A 541 -7.21 -2.69 -5.61
N GLU A 542 -7.74 -1.47 -5.72
CA GLU A 542 -7.58 -0.65 -6.91
C GLU A 542 -6.10 -0.37 -7.19
N HIS A 543 -5.64 -0.70 -8.39
CA HIS A 543 -4.22 -0.59 -8.78
C HIS A 543 -3.23 -1.36 -7.87
N GLY A 544 -3.71 -2.35 -7.13
CA GLY A 544 -2.91 -3.05 -6.12
C GLY A 544 -2.56 -2.19 -4.90
N ASN A 545 -3.32 -1.12 -4.65
CA ASN A 545 -3.10 -0.25 -3.49
C ASN A 545 -3.88 -0.78 -2.27
N PRO A 546 -3.21 -1.21 -1.19
CA PRO A 546 -3.87 -1.78 -0.01
C PRO A 546 -4.83 -0.80 0.68
N ASP A 547 -4.66 0.51 0.43
CA ASP A 547 -5.47 1.58 1.00
C ASP A 547 -6.71 1.90 0.13
N ARG A 548 -6.90 1.20 -1.01
CA ARG A 548 -8.06 1.35 -1.91
C ARG A 548 -8.81 0.03 -2.14
N PRO A 549 -9.36 -0.57 -1.07
CA PRO A 549 -10.12 -1.79 -1.20
C PRO A 549 -11.50 -1.57 -1.84
N PHE A 550 -11.97 -2.54 -2.61
CA PHE A 550 -13.31 -2.63 -3.15
C PHE A 550 -13.80 -4.08 -3.17
N VAL A 551 -15.10 -4.29 -3.09
CA VAL A 551 -15.70 -5.62 -3.07
C VAL A 551 -15.88 -6.12 -4.49
N THR A 552 -15.36 -7.31 -4.81
CA THR A 552 -15.49 -7.93 -6.14
C THR A 552 -16.72 -8.81 -6.28
N GLY A 553 -17.22 -9.36 -5.17
CA GLY A 553 -18.41 -10.21 -5.16
C GLY A 553 -18.61 -10.94 -3.83
N SER A 554 -19.77 -11.57 -3.68
CA SER A 554 -20.09 -12.44 -2.55
C SER A 554 -19.68 -13.89 -2.82
N VAL A 555 -19.32 -14.62 -1.78
CA VAL A 555 -18.95 -16.03 -1.88
C VAL A 555 -19.74 -16.90 -0.92
N PHE A 556 -20.11 -18.09 -1.40
CA PHE A 556 -20.74 -19.08 -0.57
C PHE A 556 -19.75 -19.71 0.41
N HIS A 557 -20.23 -20.01 1.61
CA HIS A 557 -19.57 -20.89 2.57
C HIS A 557 -20.49 -22.07 2.93
N GLY A 558 -19.96 -23.05 3.68
CA GLY A 558 -20.63 -24.33 3.94
C GLY A 558 -21.98 -24.27 4.69
N LYS A 559 -22.47 -23.09 5.10
CA LYS A 559 -23.81 -22.94 5.70
C LYS A 559 -24.84 -22.30 4.76
N VAL A 560 -24.40 -21.59 3.72
CA VAL A 560 -25.28 -20.81 2.82
C VAL A 560 -25.22 -21.28 1.37
N GLY A 561 -24.17 -22.00 0.98
CA GLY A 561 -24.02 -22.51 -0.37
C GLY A 561 -25.15 -23.47 -0.75
N ILE A 562 -25.89 -23.10 -1.79
CA ILE A 562 -26.96 -23.89 -2.39
C ILE A 562 -26.79 -23.92 -3.93
N GLY A 563 -27.27 -24.99 -4.57
CA GLY A 563 -27.08 -25.21 -6.01
C GLY A 563 -25.89 -26.10 -6.36
N GLY A 564 -25.72 -26.43 -7.64
CA GLY A 564 -24.78 -27.45 -8.09
C GLY A 564 -25.36 -28.87 -8.01
N GLY A 565 -24.50 -29.87 -7.78
CA GLY A 565 -24.86 -31.29 -7.79
C GLY A 565 -24.78 -31.93 -9.20
N GLY A 566 -25.07 -33.23 -9.29
CA GLY A 566 -24.83 -34.03 -10.52
C GLY A 566 -25.62 -33.57 -11.76
N SER A 567 -26.76 -32.92 -11.58
CA SER A 567 -27.56 -32.35 -12.68
C SER A 567 -27.47 -30.83 -12.77
N ASN A 568 -27.35 -30.13 -11.63
CA ASN A 568 -27.30 -28.66 -11.57
C ASN A 568 -28.44 -27.99 -12.37
N ASN A 569 -29.66 -28.54 -12.34
CA ASN A 569 -30.78 -28.03 -13.14
C ASN A 569 -31.36 -26.72 -12.60
N THR A 570 -31.20 -26.43 -11.30
CA THR A 570 -31.83 -25.27 -10.65
C THR A 570 -30.90 -24.06 -10.65
N LYS A 571 -31.44 -22.90 -11.04
CA LYS A 571 -30.81 -21.57 -10.93
C LYS A 571 -31.84 -20.63 -10.31
N SER A 572 -31.44 -19.86 -9.30
CA SER A 572 -32.39 -19.05 -8.56
C SER A 572 -31.82 -17.71 -8.09
N LEU A 573 -32.70 -16.72 -8.00
CA LEU A 573 -32.47 -15.47 -7.29
C LEU A 573 -33.42 -15.44 -6.09
N THR A 574 -32.88 -15.31 -4.88
CA THR A 574 -33.67 -15.26 -3.64
C THR A 574 -33.32 -13.99 -2.87
N SER A 575 -34.32 -13.18 -2.55
CA SER A 575 -34.13 -11.98 -1.72
C SER A 575 -34.08 -12.34 -0.23
N LYS A 576 -33.58 -11.41 0.60
CA LYS A 576 -33.50 -11.55 2.07
C LYS A 576 -34.82 -11.99 2.72
N SER A 577 -35.95 -11.50 2.21
CA SER A 577 -37.28 -11.81 2.75
C SER A 577 -37.89 -13.11 2.21
N GLY A 578 -37.21 -13.81 1.30
CA GLY A 578 -37.67 -15.09 0.75
C GLY A 578 -38.47 -15.00 -0.56
N HIS A 579 -38.43 -13.87 -1.28
CA HIS A 579 -38.99 -13.81 -2.65
C HIS A 579 -38.02 -14.47 -3.63
N THR A 580 -38.54 -15.30 -4.54
CA THR A 580 -37.72 -16.13 -5.42
C THR A 580 -38.12 -16.04 -6.90
N VAL A 581 -37.12 -16.08 -7.77
CA VAL A 581 -37.27 -16.42 -9.19
C VAL A 581 -36.40 -17.64 -9.45
N THR A 582 -36.99 -18.72 -9.92
CA THR A 582 -36.32 -20.01 -10.13
C THR A 582 -36.48 -20.47 -11.57
N LEU A 583 -35.37 -20.86 -12.19
CA LEU A 583 -35.30 -21.55 -13.48
C LEU A 583 -34.84 -22.99 -13.22
N ASN A 584 -35.57 -23.96 -13.75
CA ASN A 584 -35.24 -25.38 -13.62
C ASN A 584 -35.22 -26.05 -14.99
N ASP A 585 -34.04 -26.47 -15.46
CA ASP A 585 -33.85 -27.08 -16.79
C ASP A 585 -34.58 -28.42 -16.97
N GLY A 586 -34.96 -29.08 -15.86
CA GLY A 586 -35.78 -30.30 -15.89
C GLY A 586 -37.28 -30.06 -15.66
N ALA A 587 -37.69 -28.81 -15.42
CA ALA A 587 -39.08 -28.41 -15.25
C ALA A 587 -39.30 -27.11 -16.03
N GLY A 588 -39.66 -26.01 -15.37
CA GLY A 588 -39.78 -24.70 -16.01
C GLY A 588 -39.41 -23.54 -15.09
N ILE A 589 -40.21 -22.47 -15.10
CA ILE A 589 -39.93 -21.19 -14.46
C ILE A 589 -40.95 -20.93 -13.37
N THR A 590 -40.48 -20.51 -12.19
CA THR A 590 -41.35 -20.18 -11.04
C THR A 590 -40.97 -18.82 -10.48
N VAL A 591 -41.94 -17.91 -10.36
CA VAL A 591 -41.84 -16.67 -9.60
C VAL A 591 -42.72 -16.80 -8.37
N LYS A 592 -42.13 -16.64 -7.17
CA LYS A 592 -42.81 -16.90 -5.91
C LYS A 592 -42.46 -15.83 -4.87
N ASP A 593 -43.46 -15.31 -4.16
CA ASP A 593 -43.20 -14.45 -3.01
C ASP A 593 -42.95 -15.25 -1.71
N ARG A 594 -42.70 -14.53 -0.61
CA ARG A 594 -42.45 -15.15 0.71
C ARG A 594 -43.66 -15.89 1.29
N ASP A 595 -44.86 -15.61 0.77
CA ASP A 595 -46.12 -16.17 1.24
C ASP A 595 -46.65 -17.23 0.25
N ASP A 596 -45.80 -17.77 -0.62
CA ASP A 596 -46.13 -18.80 -1.63
C ASP A 596 -47.21 -18.40 -2.66
N ASN A 597 -47.41 -17.11 -2.93
CA ASN A 597 -48.13 -16.68 -4.14
C ASN A 597 -47.24 -16.91 -5.36
N VAL A 598 -47.76 -17.57 -6.40
CA VAL A 598 -46.94 -18.15 -7.46
C VAL A 598 -47.44 -17.85 -8.87
N ILE A 599 -46.47 -17.63 -9.78
CA ILE A 599 -46.63 -17.71 -11.23
C ILE A 599 -45.67 -18.77 -11.74
N GLU A 600 -46.19 -19.77 -12.45
CA GLU A 600 -45.45 -20.95 -12.90
C GLU A 600 -45.68 -21.21 -14.39
N LEU A 601 -44.60 -21.49 -15.11
CA LEU A 601 -44.60 -22.09 -16.45
C LEU A 601 -43.90 -23.44 -16.31
N ASP A 602 -44.57 -24.55 -16.59
CA ASP A 602 -44.09 -25.89 -16.20
C ASP A 602 -43.10 -26.55 -17.19
N GLY A 603 -42.88 -25.93 -18.35
CA GLY A 603 -42.04 -26.48 -19.42
C GLY A 603 -42.72 -27.58 -20.27
N ALA A 604 -43.89 -28.07 -19.86
CA ALA A 604 -44.73 -29.02 -20.60
C ALA A 604 -45.87 -28.33 -21.38
N GLY A 605 -45.93 -27.00 -21.34
CA GLY A 605 -46.89 -26.18 -22.08
C GLY A 605 -48.02 -25.62 -21.22
N ASN A 606 -47.99 -25.82 -19.90
CA ASN A 606 -48.99 -25.29 -18.98
C ASN A 606 -48.46 -24.05 -18.24
N ALA A 607 -49.40 -23.18 -17.86
CA ALA A 607 -49.16 -22.02 -17.01
C ALA A 607 -50.13 -22.02 -15.82
N ARG A 608 -49.66 -21.62 -14.64
CA ARG A 608 -50.45 -21.50 -13.41
C ARG A 608 -50.16 -20.16 -12.73
N MET A 609 -51.22 -19.50 -12.29
CA MET A 609 -51.15 -18.35 -11.38
C MET A 609 -52.04 -18.65 -10.19
N GLU A 610 -51.48 -18.59 -8.98
CA GLU A 610 -52.19 -18.85 -7.75
C GLU A 610 -51.80 -17.86 -6.66
N THR A 611 -52.80 -17.28 -6.01
CA THR A 611 -52.63 -16.35 -4.90
C THR A 611 -53.60 -16.69 -3.77
N LYS A 612 -53.29 -16.27 -2.55
CA LYS A 612 -54.07 -16.62 -1.35
C LYS A 612 -55.32 -15.76 -1.12
N GLU A 613 -55.39 -14.57 -1.72
CA GLU A 613 -56.46 -13.60 -1.44
C GLU A 613 -57.29 -13.22 -2.67
N SER A 614 -56.64 -12.73 -3.73
CA SER A 614 -57.32 -12.32 -4.97
C SER A 614 -56.39 -12.25 -6.17
N ILE A 615 -56.95 -12.30 -7.37
CA ILE A 615 -56.27 -12.07 -8.65
C ILE A 615 -57.07 -11.00 -9.42
N THR A 616 -56.38 -9.97 -9.91
CA THR A 616 -56.96 -8.89 -10.72
C THR A 616 -56.14 -8.71 -11.99
N ILE A 617 -56.80 -8.82 -13.15
CA ILE A 617 -56.21 -8.51 -14.46
C ILE A 617 -56.95 -7.29 -15.02
N SER A 618 -56.26 -6.18 -15.25
CA SER A 618 -56.88 -4.91 -15.66
C SER A 618 -56.20 -4.29 -16.88
N CYS A 619 -57.00 -3.65 -17.74
CA CYS A 619 -56.53 -2.82 -18.85
C CYS A 619 -57.50 -1.65 -19.03
N GLY A 620 -57.09 -0.44 -18.64
CA GLY A 620 -57.97 0.73 -18.64
C GLY A 620 -59.20 0.50 -17.73
N GLU A 621 -60.40 0.58 -18.31
CA GLU A 621 -61.69 0.38 -17.62
C GLU A 621 -62.20 -1.07 -17.64
N SER A 622 -61.46 -2.00 -18.26
CA SER A 622 -61.82 -3.43 -18.29
C SER A 622 -61.04 -4.21 -17.24
N SER A 623 -61.69 -5.20 -16.61
CA SER A 623 -61.03 -6.07 -15.63
C SER A 623 -61.65 -7.46 -15.49
N ILE A 624 -60.83 -8.41 -15.06
CA ILE A 624 -61.23 -9.73 -14.57
C ILE A 624 -60.74 -9.83 -13.12
N PHE A 625 -61.66 -10.06 -12.19
CA PHE A 625 -61.39 -10.20 -10.77
C PHE A 625 -61.80 -11.58 -10.26
N MET A 626 -60.96 -12.18 -9.44
CA MET A 626 -61.20 -13.43 -8.73
C MET A 626 -60.78 -13.26 -7.27
N ASP A 627 -61.56 -13.78 -6.31
CA ASP A 627 -61.18 -13.78 -4.88
C ASP A 627 -61.23 -15.17 -4.25
N LYS A 628 -60.68 -15.27 -3.03
CA LYS A 628 -60.65 -16.50 -2.23
C LYS A 628 -62.02 -17.08 -1.89
N THR A 629 -63.12 -16.34 -2.10
CA THR A 629 -64.49 -16.83 -1.88
C THR A 629 -65.05 -17.57 -3.09
N GLY A 630 -64.31 -17.59 -4.20
CA GLY A 630 -64.73 -18.18 -5.47
C GLY A 630 -65.54 -17.22 -6.35
N LYS A 631 -65.62 -15.94 -5.98
CA LYS A 631 -66.31 -14.93 -6.79
C LYS A 631 -65.46 -14.58 -8.01
N ILE A 632 -66.07 -14.58 -9.20
CA ILE A 632 -65.45 -14.14 -10.45
C ILE A 632 -66.27 -12.99 -11.02
N GLN A 633 -65.63 -11.87 -11.36
CA GLN A 633 -66.27 -10.71 -11.98
C GLN A 633 -65.53 -10.31 -13.25
N ILE A 634 -66.27 -10.09 -14.34
CA ILE A 634 -65.76 -9.55 -15.60
C ILE A 634 -66.46 -8.20 -15.83
N LYS A 635 -65.69 -7.13 -15.91
CA LYS A 635 -66.19 -5.76 -16.09
C LYS A 635 -65.55 -5.12 -17.32
N GLY A 636 -66.32 -4.28 -18.01
CA GLY A 636 -65.84 -3.47 -19.14
C GLY A 636 -66.99 -2.69 -19.79
N LYS A 637 -66.67 -1.62 -20.52
CA LYS A 637 -67.64 -0.83 -21.30
C LYS A 637 -68.38 -1.67 -22.35
N GLU A 638 -67.65 -2.58 -22.98
CA GLU A 638 -68.17 -3.52 -23.96
C GLU A 638 -67.54 -4.90 -23.69
N ILE A 639 -68.38 -5.92 -23.54
CA ILE A 639 -67.95 -7.31 -23.35
C ILE A 639 -68.51 -8.12 -24.51
N VAL A 640 -67.66 -8.45 -25.49
CA VAL A 640 -68.03 -9.26 -26.65
C VAL A 640 -67.54 -10.70 -26.43
N THR A 641 -68.46 -11.66 -26.42
CA THR A 641 -68.13 -13.10 -26.38
C THR A 641 -68.41 -13.71 -27.76
N LEU A 642 -67.39 -14.25 -28.42
CA LEU A 642 -67.48 -14.84 -29.75
C LEU A 642 -67.08 -16.31 -29.69
N GLY A 643 -67.84 -17.18 -30.36
CA GLY A 643 -67.53 -18.60 -30.48
C GLY A 643 -68.55 -19.30 -31.36
N MET A 644 -68.20 -20.47 -31.90
CA MET A 644 -69.16 -21.31 -32.63
C MET A 644 -70.30 -21.78 -31.71
N ASN A 645 -69.98 -22.01 -30.44
CA ASN A 645 -70.93 -22.35 -29.37
C ASN A 645 -70.56 -21.55 -28.12
N ILE A 646 -71.52 -20.88 -27.49
CA ILE A 646 -71.36 -20.21 -26.20
C ILE A 646 -72.33 -20.89 -25.22
N GLY A 647 -71.79 -21.51 -24.17
CA GLY A 647 -72.57 -22.17 -23.13
C GLY A 647 -72.49 -21.43 -21.81
N VAL A 648 -73.63 -21.20 -21.16
CA VAL A 648 -73.73 -20.63 -19.81
C VAL A 648 -74.64 -21.55 -18.99
N SER A 649 -74.15 -21.99 -17.82
CA SER A 649 -74.91 -22.85 -16.90
C SER A 649 -74.59 -22.48 -15.46
N ALA A 650 -75.56 -22.59 -14.56
CA ALA A 650 -75.41 -22.34 -13.14
C ALA A 650 -76.30 -23.32 -12.34
N GLN A 651 -75.90 -23.65 -11.11
CA GLN A 651 -76.66 -24.57 -10.26
C GLN A 651 -77.98 -23.99 -9.76
N THR A 652 -78.03 -22.67 -9.51
CA THR A 652 -79.19 -22.00 -8.91
C THR A 652 -79.93 -21.12 -9.92
N SER A 653 -79.23 -20.18 -10.55
CA SER A 653 -79.83 -19.21 -11.46
C SER A 653 -78.78 -18.56 -12.37
N ILE A 654 -79.19 -18.16 -13.58
CA ILE A 654 -78.40 -17.30 -14.46
C ILE A 654 -79.10 -15.93 -14.50
N GLY A 655 -78.41 -14.87 -14.09
CA GLY A 655 -78.91 -13.49 -14.19
C GLY A 655 -78.35 -12.82 -15.44
N ILE A 656 -79.23 -12.37 -16.35
CA ILE A 656 -78.87 -11.58 -17.53
C ILE A 656 -79.76 -10.33 -17.52
N GLY A 657 -79.18 -9.17 -17.79
CA GLY A 657 -79.96 -7.95 -17.99
C GLY A 657 -79.08 -6.70 -18.03
N VAL A 658 -79.72 -5.54 -18.22
CA VAL A 658 -79.07 -4.23 -18.32
C VAL A 658 -79.43 -3.40 -17.09
N GLY A 659 -78.49 -2.70 -16.46
CA GLY A 659 -78.75 -1.88 -15.26
C GLY A 659 -77.53 -1.07 -14.82
N PRO A 660 -77.63 -0.29 -13.74
CA PRO A 660 -76.49 0.42 -13.16
C PRO A 660 -75.38 -0.55 -12.77
N GLU A 661 -74.13 -0.08 -12.81
CA GLU A 661 -72.99 -0.88 -12.35
C GLU A 661 -73.21 -1.36 -10.90
N ASP A 662 -72.95 -2.65 -10.64
CA ASP A 662 -73.09 -3.29 -9.34
C ASP A 662 -74.53 -3.31 -8.74
N ALA A 663 -75.57 -3.12 -9.56
CA ALA A 663 -76.97 -3.25 -9.16
C ALA A 663 -77.68 -4.44 -9.85
N THR A 664 -78.87 -4.80 -9.36
CA THR A 664 -79.75 -5.75 -10.07
C THR A 664 -80.14 -5.17 -11.43
N PRO A 665 -80.11 -5.96 -12.53
CA PRO A 665 -80.55 -5.48 -13.84
C PRO A 665 -81.96 -4.88 -13.82
N THR A 666 -82.12 -3.69 -14.42
CA THR A 666 -83.35 -2.88 -14.41
C THR A 666 -83.96 -2.63 -15.80
N SER A 667 -83.33 -3.09 -16.87
CA SER A 667 -83.75 -2.87 -18.26
C SER A 667 -83.69 -4.16 -19.10
N GLY A 668 -84.46 -4.20 -20.18
CA GLY A 668 -84.67 -5.40 -20.99
C GLY A 668 -83.44 -5.90 -21.75
N ILE A 669 -83.48 -7.17 -22.17
CA ILE A 669 -82.47 -7.81 -23.02
C ILE A 669 -82.96 -7.73 -24.47
N ALA A 670 -82.15 -7.20 -25.39
CA ALA A 670 -82.40 -7.29 -26.83
C ALA A 670 -81.70 -8.54 -27.39
N VAL A 671 -82.43 -9.38 -28.11
CA VAL A 671 -81.89 -10.58 -28.80
C VAL A 671 -82.15 -10.43 -30.30
N GLU A 672 -81.11 -10.15 -31.07
CA GLU A 672 -81.18 -10.04 -32.53
C GLU A 672 -80.61 -11.30 -33.18
N ALA A 673 -81.47 -12.31 -33.38
CA ALA A 673 -81.08 -13.59 -33.99
C ALA A 673 -82.00 -13.94 -35.17
N ASN A 674 -81.47 -14.64 -36.18
CA ASN A 674 -82.28 -15.20 -37.28
C ASN A 674 -83.29 -16.24 -36.78
N THR A 675 -82.97 -16.93 -35.70
CA THR A 675 -83.85 -17.90 -35.03
C THR A 675 -83.55 -17.86 -33.54
N LEU A 676 -84.61 -17.78 -32.74
CA LEU A 676 -84.56 -17.95 -31.30
C LEU A 676 -85.41 -19.19 -30.99
N ASP A 677 -84.76 -20.26 -30.54
CA ASP A 677 -85.43 -21.53 -30.19
C ASP A 677 -85.25 -21.79 -28.69
N ILE A 678 -86.35 -21.96 -27.96
CA ILE A 678 -86.36 -22.08 -26.49
C ILE A 678 -87.04 -23.40 -26.12
N GLY A 679 -86.23 -24.44 -25.93
CA GLY A 679 -86.68 -25.73 -25.42
C GLY A 679 -86.57 -25.82 -23.90
N THR A 680 -87.69 -25.82 -23.19
CA THR A 680 -87.73 -25.98 -21.73
C THR A 680 -88.98 -26.74 -21.29
N LYS A 681 -88.94 -27.40 -20.12
CA LYS A 681 -90.12 -28.05 -19.50
C LYS A 681 -91.19 -27.02 -19.12
N THR A 682 -90.76 -25.82 -18.74
CA THR A 682 -91.67 -24.73 -18.37
C THR A 682 -91.08 -23.43 -18.87
N LEU A 683 -91.81 -22.75 -19.74
CA LEU A 683 -91.53 -21.40 -20.18
C LEU A 683 -92.56 -20.48 -19.52
N SER A 684 -92.09 -19.45 -18.81
CA SER A 684 -92.93 -18.41 -18.23
C SER A 684 -92.46 -17.04 -18.71
N MET A 685 -93.39 -16.24 -19.24
CA MET A 685 -93.15 -14.88 -19.71
C MET A 685 -94.26 -14.00 -19.16
N SER A 686 -93.91 -12.96 -18.42
CA SER A 686 -94.87 -12.02 -17.82
C SER A 686 -94.28 -10.61 -17.83
N GLY A 687 -95.04 -9.63 -18.30
CA GLY A 687 -94.72 -8.21 -18.17
C GLY A 687 -95.68 -7.54 -17.19
N GLU A 688 -95.18 -6.62 -16.36
CA GLU A 688 -96.03 -5.88 -15.41
C GLU A 688 -97.02 -4.96 -16.14
N SER A 689 -96.57 -4.31 -17.22
CA SER A 689 -97.41 -3.40 -18.03
C SER A 689 -97.92 -4.05 -19.31
N GLU A 690 -97.04 -4.67 -20.10
CA GLU A 690 -97.39 -5.30 -21.37
C GLU A 690 -96.42 -6.42 -21.74
N ALA A 691 -96.89 -7.37 -22.55
CA ALA A 691 -96.06 -8.38 -23.21
C ALA A 691 -96.54 -8.52 -24.66
N ASN A 692 -95.68 -8.19 -25.62
CA ASN A 692 -96.03 -8.12 -27.04
C ASN A 692 -95.33 -9.23 -27.84
N LEU A 693 -96.10 -10.02 -28.60
CA LEU A 693 -95.60 -10.98 -29.58
C LEU A 693 -96.11 -10.58 -30.97
N GLY A 694 -95.19 -10.24 -31.88
CA GLY A 694 -95.53 -9.80 -33.23
C GLY A 694 -94.70 -10.53 -34.28
N ALA A 695 -95.37 -11.14 -35.25
CA ALA A 695 -94.75 -11.78 -36.42
C ALA A 695 -95.74 -11.80 -37.59
N LYS A 696 -95.27 -12.12 -38.81
CA LYS A 696 -96.18 -12.38 -39.96
C LYS A 696 -97.16 -13.53 -39.66
N THR A 697 -96.69 -14.52 -38.92
CA THR A 697 -97.49 -15.64 -38.42
C THR A 697 -97.06 -15.93 -36.98
N VAL A 698 -98.03 -16.03 -36.07
CA VAL A 698 -97.82 -16.45 -34.69
C VAL A 698 -98.55 -17.76 -34.48
N ASN A 699 -97.81 -18.83 -34.19
CA ASN A 699 -98.37 -20.16 -33.91
C ASN A 699 -98.24 -20.46 -32.42
N ILE A 700 -99.37 -20.64 -31.73
CA ILE A 700 -99.43 -21.00 -30.31
C ILE A 700 -100.29 -22.25 -30.18
N GLY A 701 -99.73 -23.34 -29.64
CA GLY A 701 -100.45 -24.59 -29.43
C GLY A 701 -99.90 -25.38 -28.25
N GLY A 702 -100.77 -25.76 -27.32
CA GLY A 702 -100.47 -26.73 -26.29
C GLY A 702 -100.72 -28.15 -26.79
N GLY A 703 -99.92 -29.12 -26.32
CA GLY A 703 -100.10 -30.54 -26.68
C GLY A 703 -101.40 -31.17 -26.16
N SER A 704 -102.06 -30.54 -25.18
CA SER A 704 -103.35 -30.98 -24.62
C SER A 704 -104.34 -29.83 -24.50
N GLU A 705 -103.90 -28.70 -23.95
CA GLU A 705 -104.74 -27.52 -23.72
C GLU A 705 -103.94 -26.24 -23.98
N THR A 706 -104.59 -25.27 -24.63
CA THR A 706 -104.10 -23.88 -24.75
C THR A 706 -105.04 -22.98 -23.97
N ASN A 707 -104.59 -22.42 -22.84
CA ASN A 707 -105.41 -21.54 -22.01
C ASN A 707 -105.07 -20.07 -22.28
N ILE A 708 -106.07 -19.29 -22.72
CA ILE A 708 -105.98 -17.84 -22.85
C ILE A 708 -106.96 -17.22 -21.86
N SER A 709 -106.43 -16.57 -20.83
CA SER A 709 -107.23 -15.92 -19.78
C SER A 709 -106.95 -14.42 -19.78
N SER A 710 -107.98 -13.61 -20.00
CA SER A 710 -107.90 -12.14 -20.01
C SER A 710 -109.25 -11.53 -19.65
N GLY A 711 -109.24 -10.33 -19.06
CA GLY A 711 -110.47 -9.54 -18.88
C GLY A 711 -111.11 -9.11 -20.21
N LYS A 712 -110.33 -9.05 -21.29
CA LYS A 712 -110.81 -8.79 -22.66
C LYS A 712 -109.87 -9.39 -23.71
N VAL A 713 -110.40 -10.29 -24.53
CA VAL A 713 -109.70 -10.80 -25.72
C VAL A 713 -110.33 -10.13 -26.95
N LYS A 714 -109.50 -9.51 -27.80
CA LYS A 714 -109.94 -9.00 -29.12
C LYS A 714 -109.37 -9.92 -30.18
N LEU A 715 -110.24 -10.67 -30.84
CA LEU A 715 -109.94 -11.44 -32.04
C LEU A 715 -110.59 -10.69 -33.20
N ASN A 716 -109.81 -10.37 -34.23
CA ASN A 716 -110.31 -9.74 -35.46
C ASN A 716 -110.31 -10.75 -36.59
#